data_AF-A0A924N285-F1
#
_entry.id   AF-A0A924N285-F1
#
_cell.length_a   1.000
_cell.length_b   1.000
_cell.length_c   1.000
_cell.angle_alpha   90.00
_cell.angle_beta   90.00
_cell.angle_gamma   90.00
#
_symmetry.space_group_name_H-M   'P 1'
#
loop_
_entity.id
_entity.type
_entity.pdbx_description
1 polymer ?
#
loop_
_entity_poly.entity_id
_entity_poly.type
_entity_poly.pdbx_seq_one_letter_code
_entity_poly.pdbx_strand_id
1 'polypeptide(L)'
;MSERGAFFDLTSSRSVAYATVMSASERVEIPTDAPLAMPVQPLAFWQGGAKPSNTAKSDLHLRRWGVFIGTAVMGFAGWKATFDTIALGGVTHLEAVCITLLAPLFLALALWFCTAVVGFVVLLGKPKDPLGIDDSASSPMPRPKARTAILMPVHNEDAAEVFARLRAMDASLAETGNSRAFDIFILSDTRDAAVALAEQACFARFRREANSHVFYRKRTQNTGRKAGNVADWVARWGGDYAHMLILDADSLMTGEAMVRLADAMERHPRIGLIQTMPMIINGQTIFARTLQFATRLYGRVAWTGLAWWSGSESSFWGHNAIVRTRAFAETCGLPSLDGPKPFGGEVMSHDALESALLRRGGWGVHLAPYLGGSYEESPSNLLDFATRDRRWCRGNVQHVPLIGLPGLHWMSRLHLVIGVLSYVLSPLWFVALSAGIISRMLMPELKKAAFTLADLQAAAHALIDWREIQATAWAMIITFVLLFGPKILGSILVFSRKHEIKGFGGRRRILAGLAVEMLLSALVAPMLMFTQTRALVEILAGKVGGWATQRRDADKVTGKEAFAAMGWISLTGLALSVMFWFTPDLLTATAPILAGLVLAVPLTMLGAHKIAGLAVKANGLFMTPEERRPPAIVRAALGPACEPPAAWFSRQQHPVLVAEHPAEQNAA
;
A
#
# COMPACT_ATOMS: atom_id res chain seq x y z
N MET A 1 -21.21 38.16 41.58
CA MET A 1 -22.68 37.99 41.68
C MET A 1 -23.32 39.17 40.99
N SER A 2 -24.30 38.92 40.10
CA SER A 2 -24.99 39.89 39.21
C SER A 2 -24.08 40.44 38.09
N GLU A 3 -24.36 40.36 36.79
CA GLU A 3 -25.63 40.31 36.05
C GLU A 3 -25.52 39.37 34.82
N ARG A 4 -26.56 38.54 34.60
CA ARG A 4 -26.81 37.76 33.38
C ARG A 4 -28.24 38.10 32.95
N GLY A 5 -28.45 38.43 31.68
CA GLY A 5 -29.79 38.39 31.11
C GLY A 5 -29.96 39.16 29.81
N ALA A 6 -30.16 38.41 28.72
CA ALA A 6 -30.81 38.78 27.46
C ALA A 6 -30.06 39.74 26.51
N PHE A 7 -29.68 39.20 25.33
CA PHE A 7 -30.13 39.71 24.02
C PHE A 7 -29.67 38.72 22.93
N PHE A 8 -30.54 37.76 22.60
CA PHE A 8 -30.59 37.11 21.29
C PHE A 8 -31.97 37.47 20.73
N ASP A 9 -32.01 38.44 19.82
CA ASP A 9 -33.22 38.75 19.04
C ASP A 9 -33.18 37.94 17.75
N LEU A 10 -33.99 36.89 17.70
CA LEU A 10 -34.12 35.96 16.57
C LEU A 10 -35.20 36.42 15.54
N THR A 11 -35.63 37.68 15.56
CA THR A 11 -36.75 38.14 14.71
C THR A 11 -36.37 38.94 13.46
N SER A 12 -35.08 39.09 13.14
CA SER A 12 -34.64 39.77 11.90
C SER A 12 -33.77 38.91 10.97
N SER A 13 -34.15 37.65 10.73
CA SER A 13 -33.61 36.88 9.59
C SER A 13 -34.18 37.42 8.27
N ARG A 14 -33.59 38.48 7.71
CA ARG A 14 -33.79 38.75 6.29
C ARG A 14 -33.12 37.62 5.52
N SER A 15 -33.92 36.79 4.85
CA SER A 15 -33.44 35.81 3.88
C SER A 15 -32.70 36.57 2.78
N VAL A 16 -31.38 36.60 2.87
CA VAL A 16 -30.55 37.00 1.73
C VAL A 16 -30.72 35.87 0.72
N ALA A 17 -31.45 36.14 -0.37
CA ALA A 17 -31.58 35.20 -1.47
C ALA A 17 -30.17 34.75 -1.90
N TYR A 18 -29.97 33.45 -2.08
CA TYR A 18 -28.69 32.85 -2.47
C TYR A 18 -28.05 33.54 -3.69
N ALA A 19 -28.89 34.07 -4.59
CA ALA A 19 -28.48 34.82 -5.76
C ALA A 19 -27.78 36.17 -5.46
N THR A 20 -28.01 36.77 -4.30
CA THR A 20 -27.49 38.12 -3.95
C THR A 20 -26.08 38.07 -3.35
N VAL A 21 -25.61 36.90 -2.91
CA VAL A 21 -24.24 36.71 -2.38
C VAL A 21 -23.22 36.47 -3.50
N MET A 22 -23.66 36.07 -4.70
CA MET A 22 -22.78 35.78 -5.83
C MET A 22 -22.71 36.97 -6.77
N SER A 23 -21.66 37.79 -6.66
CA SER A 23 -21.40 38.81 -7.68
C SER A 23 -20.95 38.13 -8.99
N ALA A 24 -21.32 38.68 -10.14
CA ALA A 24 -21.04 38.10 -11.45
C ALA A 24 -19.53 37.95 -11.78
N SER A 25 -18.62 38.51 -10.99
CA SER A 25 -17.16 38.32 -11.13
C SER A 25 -16.62 37.03 -10.49
N GLU A 26 -17.46 36.26 -9.78
CA GLU A 26 -17.12 34.94 -9.21
C GLU A 26 -17.46 33.76 -10.14
N ARG A 27 -17.96 34.03 -11.36
CA ARG A 27 -18.29 33.01 -12.37
C ARG A 27 -17.06 32.54 -13.14
N VAL A 28 -16.22 31.75 -12.49
CA VAL A 28 -15.54 30.64 -13.19
C VAL A 28 -15.64 29.43 -12.27
N GLU A 29 -16.76 28.72 -12.36
CA GLU A 29 -17.03 27.52 -11.55
C GLU A 29 -16.14 26.35 -11.98
N ILE A 30 -15.62 26.38 -13.21
CA ILE A 30 -14.81 25.36 -13.88
C ILE A 30 -13.95 26.11 -14.93
N PRO A 31 -12.68 25.74 -15.19
CA PRO A 31 -11.87 26.43 -16.19
C PRO A 31 -12.45 26.24 -17.60
N THR A 32 -12.01 27.08 -18.54
CA THR A 32 -12.38 26.91 -19.96
C THR A 32 -11.99 25.52 -20.45
N ASP A 33 -12.86 24.90 -21.22
CA ASP A 33 -12.59 23.58 -21.79
C ASP A 33 -11.38 23.63 -22.73
N ALA A 34 -10.44 22.72 -22.48
CA ALA A 34 -9.23 22.50 -23.26
C ALA A 34 -9.16 20.99 -23.57
N PRO A 35 -10.00 20.52 -24.51
CA PRO A 35 -10.23 19.09 -24.68
C PRO A 35 -8.98 18.39 -25.22
N LEU A 36 -8.73 17.20 -24.70
CA LEU A 36 -7.69 16.30 -25.19
C LEU A 36 -8.32 14.97 -25.56
N ALA A 37 -8.17 14.57 -26.82
CA ALA A 37 -8.76 13.33 -27.31
C ALA A 37 -8.22 12.13 -26.53
N MET A 38 -9.11 11.39 -25.87
CA MET A 38 -8.81 10.18 -25.12
C MET A 38 -9.63 9.01 -25.68
N PRO A 39 -9.29 8.50 -26.88
CA PRO A 39 -10.06 7.44 -27.52
C PRO A 39 -10.01 6.14 -26.72
N VAL A 40 -11.16 5.46 -26.64
CA VAL A 40 -11.25 4.12 -26.08
C VAL A 40 -10.35 3.17 -26.87
N GLN A 41 -9.52 2.43 -26.15
CA GLN A 41 -8.47 1.60 -26.72
C GLN A 41 -9.04 0.24 -27.14
N PRO A 42 -8.86 -0.18 -28.41
CA PRO A 42 -9.16 -1.54 -28.82
C PRO A 42 -8.13 -2.48 -28.20
N LEU A 43 -8.47 -3.14 -27.08
CA LEU A 43 -7.50 -3.97 -26.37
C LEU A 43 -7.04 -5.18 -27.19
N ALA A 44 -7.97 -5.82 -27.92
CA ALA A 44 -7.75 -7.05 -28.68
C ALA A 44 -6.90 -6.88 -29.95
N PHE A 45 -6.71 -5.66 -30.44
CA PHE A 45 -6.02 -5.39 -31.69
C PHE A 45 -4.92 -4.36 -31.49
N TRP A 46 -3.72 -4.65 -32.00
CA TRP A 46 -2.57 -3.78 -31.92
C TRP A 46 -1.84 -3.76 -33.26
N GLN A 47 -1.84 -2.60 -33.93
CA GLN A 47 -1.24 -2.45 -35.26
C GLN A 47 0.30 -2.38 -35.22
N GLY A 48 0.91 -2.27 -34.04
CA GLY A 48 2.34 -1.96 -33.92
C GLY A 48 2.63 -0.52 -34.33
N GLY A 49 3.53 0.16 -33.63
CA GLY A 49 3.90 1.54 -34.01
C GLY A 49 4.73 2.27 -32.96
N ALA A 50 4.46 2.05 -31.68
CA ALA A 50 5.26 2.64 -30.62
C ALA A 50 6.51 1.81 -30.34
N LYS A 51 7.68 2.29 -30.77
CA LYS A 51 8.96 1.72 -30.30
C LYS A 51 9.08 2.02 -28.80
N PRO A 52 9.26 1.01 -27.93
CA PRO A 52 9.44 1.24 -26.50
C PRO A 52 10.59 2.20 -26.26
N SER A 53 10.33 3.33 -25.60
CA SER A 53 11.40 4.24 -25.22
C SER A 53 12.35 3.55 -24.24
N ASN A 54 13.62 3.46 -24.59
CA ASN A 54 14.63 3.03 -23.62
C ASN A 54 14.89 4.20 -22.67
N THR A 55 14.10 4.26 -21.60
CA THR A 55 14.30 5.15 -20.45
C THR A 55 14.96 4.42 -19.29
N ALA A 56 15.23 3.11 -19.45
CA ALA A 56 15.95 2.30 -18.51
C ALA A 56 17.48 2.43 -18.67
N LYS A 57 18.21 2.01 -17.64
CA LYS A 57 19.66 1.83 -17.70
C LYS A 57 20.01 0.65 -18.62
N SER A 58 21.18 0.70 -19.25
CA SER A 58 21.65 -0.31 -20.21
C SER A 58 21.81 -1.72 -19.63
N ASP A 59 21.97 -1.84 -18.31
CA ASP A 59 22.18 -3.10 -17.60
C ASP A 59 20.89 -3.81 -17.16
N LEU A 60 19.69 -3.28 -17.50
CA LEU A 60 18.42 -3.79 -16.97
C LEU A 60 18.18 -5.28 -17.25
N HIS A 61 18.64 -5.80 -18.38
CA HIS A 61 18.55 -7.24 -18.68
C HIS A 61 19.37 -8.07 -17.68
N LEU A 62 20.60 -7.65 -17.35
CA LEU A 62 21.45 -8.33 -16.39
C LEU A 62 20.84 -8.32 -14.98
N ARG A 63 20.23 -7.18 -14.60
CA ARG A 63 19.50 -7.05 -13.32
C ARG A 63 18.38 -8.08 -13.19
N ARG A 64 17.57 -8.21 -14.24
CA ARG A 64 16.46 -9.17 -14.30
C ARG A 64 16.95 -10.61 -14.24
N TRP A 65 17.97 -10.95 -15.03
CA TRP A 65 18.59 -12.27 -14.98
C TRP A 65 19.13 -12.60 -13.58
N GLY A 66 19.81 -11.67 -12.92
CA GLY A 66 20.28 -11.87 -11.54
C GLY A 66 19.14 -12.19 -10.57
N VAL A 67 18.04 -11.42 -10.61
CA VAL A 67 16.87 -11.66 -9.75
C VAL A 67 16.18 -12.98 -10.08
N PHE A 68 15.98 -13.31 -11.36
CA PHE A 68 15.28 -14.53 -11.76
C PHE A 68 16.11 -15.79 -11.54
N ILE A 69 17.41 -15.75 -11.78
CA ILE A 69 18.32 -16.86 -11.45
C ILE A 69 18.34 -17.06 -9.93
N GLY A 70 18.50 -15.99 -9.15
CA GLY A 70 18.42 -16.08 -7.69
C GLY A 70 17.09 -16.66 -7.20
N THR A 71 15.99 -16.23 -7.82
CA THR A 71 14.63 -16.74 -7.53
C THR A 71 14.51 -18.23 -7.84
N ALA A 72 14.99 -18.66 -9.01
CA ALA A 72 14.95 -20.06 -9.42
C ALA A 72 15.81 -20.94 -8.51
N VAL A 73 17.02 -20.49 -8.17
CA VAL A 73 17.95 -21.21 -7.28
C VAL A 73 17.36 -21.35 -5.88
N MET A 74 16.91 -20.24 -5.28
CA MET A 74 16.35 -20.27 -3.92
C MET A 74 15.01 -20.99 -3.85
N GLY A 75 14.16 -20.82 -4.86
CA GLY A 75 12.88 -21.51 -4.96
C GLY A 75 13.07 -23.02 -5.14
N PHE A 76 13.99 -23.43 -6.02
CA PHE A 76 14.35 -24.83 -6.20
C PHE A 76 14.97 -25.43 -4.93
N ALA A 77 15.87 -24.71 -4.26
CA ALA A 77 16.49 -25.19 -3.03
C ALA A 77 15.45 -25.44 -1.92
N GLY A 78 14.51 -24.50 -1.71
CA GLY A 78 13.42 -24.67 -0.76
C GLY A 78 12.51 -25.85 -1.12
N TRP A 79 12.08 -25.90 -2.38
CA TRP A 79 11.25 -26.99 -2.89
C TRP A 79 11.92 -28.36 -2.77
N LYS A 80 13.20 -28.47 -3.16
CA LYS A 80 13.98 -29.71 -3.11
C LYS A 80 14.18 -30.20 -1.68
N ALA A 81 14.51 -29.30 -0.75
CA ALA A 81 14.65 -29.66 0.66
C ALA A 81 13.32 -30.20 1.25
N THR A 82 12.18 -29.60 0.88
CA THR A 82 10.87 -30.11 1.27
C THR A 82 10.51 -31.43 0.58
N PHE A 83 10.82 -31.59 -0.72
CA PHE A 83 10.67 -32.86 -1.43
C PHE A 83 11.46 -33.97 -0.74
N ASP A 84 12.73 -33.74 -0.42
CA ASP A 84 13.59 -34.73 0.24
C ASP A 84 13.02 -35.12 1.60
N THR A 85 12.50 -34.15 2.37
CA THR A 85 11.83 -34.40 3.65
C THR A 85 10.62 -35.33 3.50
N ILE A 86 9.77 -35.09 2.49
CA ILE A 86 8.56 -35.88 2.27
C ILE A 86 8.92 -37.28 1.73
N ALA A 87 9.93 -37.37 0.88
CA ALA A 87 10.36 -38.59 0.22
C ALA A 87 11.05 -39.60 1.15
N LEU A 88 11.46 -39.23 2.37
CA LEU A 88 12.06 -40.14 3.35
C LEU A 88 11.18 -41.35 3.68
N GLY A 89 9.85 -41.21 3.60
CA GLY A 89 8.87 -42.29 3.79
C GLY A 89 8.20 -42.76 2.50
N GLY A 90 8.81 -42.54 1.33
CA GLY A 90 8.17 -42.70 0.00
C GLY A 90 7.25 -41.53 -0.34
N VAL A 91 6.73 -41.48 -1.58
CA VAL A 91 5.83 -40.39 -2.02
C VAL A 91 4.45 -40.95 -2.32
N THR A 92 3.44 -40.46 -1.59
CA THR A 92 2.04 -40.82 -1.82
C THR A 92 1.42 -39.94 -2.92
N HIS A 93 0.25 -40.31 -3.45
CA HIS A 93 -0.44 -39.45 -4.42
C HIS A 93 -0.80 -38.07 -3.85
N LEU A 94 -1.20 -37.99 -2.58
CA LEU A 94 -1.50 -36.72 -1.90
C LEU A 94 -0.23 -35.87 -1.72
N GLU A 95 0.89 -36.50 -1.43
CA GLU A 95 2.19 -35.83 -1.31
C GLU A 95 2.73 -35.35 -2.66
N ALA A 96 2.51 -36.11 -3.73
CA ALA A 96 2.83 -35.69 -5.09
C ALA A 96 2.04 -34.41 -5.46
N VAL A 97 0.75 -34.34 -5.10
CA VAL A 97 -0.04 -33.11 -5.22
C VAL A 97 0.58 -31.99 -4.39
N CYS A 98 0.82 -32.22 -3.10
CA CYS A 98 1.42 -31.22 -2.20
C CYS A 98 2.73 -30.63 -2.75
N ILE A 99 3.68 -31.48 -3.15
CA ILE A 99 4.98 -31.06 -3.65
C ILE A 99 4.85 -30.31 -4.98
N THR A 100 3.95 -30.74 -5.87
CA THR A 100 3.67 -30.03 -7.12
C THR A 100 3.17 -28.62 -6.85
N LEU A 101 2.26 -28.45 -5.88
CA LEU A 101 1.74 -27.15 -5.49
C LEU A 101 2.77 -26.28 -4.76
N LEU A 102 3.72 -26.87 -4.03
CA LEU A 102 4.78 -26.14 -3.34
C LEU A 102 5.78 -25.46 -4.29
N ALA A 103 5.96 -25.95 -5.52
CA ALA A 103 6.91 -25.35 -6.48
C ALA A 103 6.61 -23.87 -6.79
N PRO A 104 5.40 -23.47 -7.24
CA PRO A 104 5.07 -22.06 -7.44
C PRO A 104 5.06 -21.26 -6.13
N LEU A 105 4.74 -21.88 -4.99
CA LEU A 105 4.74 -21.22 -3.68
C LEU A 105 6.15 -20.81 -3.26
N PHE A 106 7.14 -21.71 -3.40
CA PHE A 106 8.54 -21.41 -3.12
C PHE A 106 9.13 -20.41 -4.11
N LEU A 107 8.76 -20.48 -5.39
CA LEU A 107 9.18 -19.47 -6.38
C LEU A 107 8.67 -18.07 -6.02
N ALA A 108 7.41 -17.95 -5.58
CA ALA A 108 6.85 -16.68 -5.15
C ALA A 108 7.58 -16.11 -3.91
N LEU A 109 7.81 -16.95 -2.90
CA LEU A 109 8.59 -16.57 -1.71
C LEU A 109 10.02 -16.15 -2.08
N ALA A 110 10.68 -16.92 -2.95
CA ALA A 110 12.02 -16.63 -3.43
C ALA A 110 12.09 -15.32 -4.23
N LEU A 111 11.09 -15.01 -5.06
CA LEU A 111 11.05 -13.77 -5.82
C LEU A 111 11.03 -12.54 -4.90
N TRP A 112 10.16 -12.57 -3.88
CA TRP A 112 10.06 -11.50 -2.90
C TRP A 112 11.34 -11.36 -2.06
N PHE A 113 11.91 -12.50 -1.64
CA PHE A 113 13.18 -12.52 -0.92
C PHE A 113 14.33 -11.94 -1.75
N CYS A 114 14.54 -12.42 -2.98
CA CYS A 114 15.60 -11.93 -3.87
C CYS A 114 15.41 -10.44 -4.21
N THR A 115 14.16 -10.00 -4.41
CA THR A 115 13.84 -8.58 -4.57
C THR A 115 14.26 -7.76 -3.35
N ALA A 116 13.92 -8.22 -2.14
CA ALA A 116 14.31 -7.54 -0.90
C ALA A 116 15.83 -7.53 -0.68
N VAL A 117 16.54 -8.61 -1.02
CA VAL A 117 18.02 -8.68 -0.97
C VAL A 117 18.64 -7.61 -1.86
N VAL A 118 18.18 -7.49 -3.10
CA VAL A 118 18.66 -6.45 -4.02
C VAL A 118 18.40 -5.06 -3.46
N GLY A 119 17.17 -4.78 -3.00
CA GLY A 119 16.85 -3.47 -2.44
C GLY A 119 17.64 -3.15 -1.18
N PHE A 120 17.90 -4.14 -0.33
CA PHE A 120 18.80 -4.00 0.83
C PHE A 120 20.22 -3.63 0.41
N VAL A 121 20.82 -4.35 -0.55
CA VAL A 121 22.17 -4.06 -1.05
C VAL A 121 22.25 -2.66 -1.66
N VAL A 122 21.24 -2.26 -2.44
CA VAL A 122 21.16 -0.92 -3.03
C VAL A 122 21.08 0.17 -1.96
N LEU A 123 20.31 -0.07 -0.88
CA LEU A 123 20.14 0.89 0.22
C LEU A 123 21.31 0.93 1.21
N LEU A 124 22.14 -0.11 1.28
CA LEU A 124 23.41 -0.06 2.02
C LEU A 124 24.41 0.90 1.36
N GLY A 125 24.33 1.03 0.03
CA GLY A 125 25.03 2.08 -0.71
C GLY A 125 24.42 3.47 -0.50
N LYS A 126 24.95 4.45 -1.24
CA LYS A 126 24.29 5.75 -1.44
C LYS A 126 23.68 5.75 -2.85
N PRO A 127 22.48 5.16 -3.04
CA PRO A 127 21.92 5.02 -4.36
C PRO A 127 21.67 6.41 -4.97
N LYS A 128 22.06 6.57 -6.23
CA LYS A 128 21.66 7.74 -7.03
C LYS A 128 20.31 7.44 -7.67
N ASP A 129 19.35 8.33 -7.48
CA ASP A 129 18.04 8.24 -8.12
C ASP A 129 18.23 8.23 -9.66
N PRO A 130 17.75 7.20 -10.38
CA PRO A 130 17.86 7.13 -11.84
C PRO A 130 17.20 8.30 -12.58
N LEU A 131 16.17 8.90 -11.99
CA LEU A 131 15.45 10.04 -12.52
C LEU A 131 16.10 11.37 -12.11
N GLY A 132 17.13 11.35 -11.25
CA GLY A 132 17.77 12.57 -10.73
C GLY A 132 16.84 13.36 -9.82
N ILE A 133 15.91 12.69 -9.14
CA ILE A 133 15.10 13.30 -8.09
C ILE A 133 15.98 13.39 -6.84
N ASP A 134 16.58 14.55 -6.62
CA ASP A 134 17.31 14.83 -5.39
C ASP A 134 16.31 15.18 -4.29
N ASP A 135 16.23 14.39 -3.23
CA ASP A 135 15.45 14.72 -2.02
C ASP A 135 16.32 15.44 -0.98
N SER A 136 17.41 16.08 -1.42
CA SER A 136 18.32 16.80 -0.52
C SER A 136 17.83 18.23 -0.33
N ALA A 137 17.63 18.63 0.93
CA ALA A 137 17.32 20.02 1.29
C ALA A 137 18.39 21.03 0.83
N SER A 138 19.58 20.56 0.45
CA SER A 138 20.67 21.36 -0.13
C SER A 138 20.53 21.62 -1.64
N SER A 139 19.72 20.84 -2.36
CA SER A 139 19.51 21.05 -3.80
C SER A 139 18.43 22.13 -4.00
N PRO A 140 18.69 23.19 -4.78
CA PRO A 140 17.75 24.29 -4.96
C PRO A 140 16.42 23.79 -5.52
N MET A 141 15.31 24.38 -5.07
CA MET A 141 13.98 24.01 -5.54
C MET A 141 13.84 24.24 -7.05
N PRO A 142 13.44 23.22 -7.82
CA PRO A 142 13.16 23.39 -9.24
C PRO A 142 12.04 24.41 -9.49
N ARG A 143 12.01 24.95 -10.72
CA ARG A 143 10.93 25.80 -11.22
C ARG A 143 10.33 25.16 -12.47
N PRO A 144 9.33 24.28 -12.31
CA PRO A 144 8.61 23.69 -13.44
C PRO A 144 8.06 24.79 -14.35
N LYS A 145 8.20 24.59 -15.66
CA LYS A 145 7.69 25.52 -16.67
C LYS A 145 6.28 25.17 -17.11
N ALA A 146 5.93 23.89 -17.05
CA ALA A 146 4.65 23.38 -17.48
C ALA A 146 3.64 23.33 -16.35
N ARG A 147 2.37 23.58 -16.68
CA ARG A 147 1.27 23.45 -15.72
C ARG A 147 1.02 21.99 -15.38
N THR A 148 0.81 21.72 -14.10
CA THR A 148 0.51 20.39 -13.54
C THR A 148 -0.82 20.42 -12.80
N ALA A 149 -1.77 19.58 -13.20
CA ALA A 149 -3.03 19.47 -12.47
C ALA A 149 -2.90 18.51 -11.29
N ILE A 150 -3.38 18.87 -10.11
CA ILE A 150 -3.51 17.98 -8.96
C ILE A 150 -4.95 17.49 -8.92
N LEU A 151 -5.16 16.19 -9.14
CA LEU A 151 -6.49 15.58 -9.21
C LEU A 151 -6.81 14.88 -7.90
N MET A 152 -7.90 15.29 -7.25
CA MET A 152 -8.42 14.71 -6.02
C MET A 152 -9.82 14.13 -6.27
N PRO A 153 -9.93 12.86 -6.72
CA PRO A 153 -11.19 12.13 -6.78
C PRO A 153 -11.77 11.90 -5.39
N VAL A 154 -13.07 12.16 -5.23
CA VAL A 154 -13.82 11.92 -3.98
C VAL A 154 -15.12 11.17 -4.29
N HIS A 155 -15.50 10.23 -3.43
CA HIS A 155 -16.75 9.49 -3.42
C HIS A 155 -17.26 9.24 -1.97
N ASN A 156 -18.05 10.19 -1.46
CA ASN A 156 -18.66 10.20 -0.12
C ASN A 156 -17.67 10.15 1.06
N GLU A 157 -16.43 10.62 0.90
CA GLU A 157 -15.51 10.80 2.03
C GLU A 157 -15.92 12.00 2.91
N ASP A 158 -15.33 12.06 4.11
CA ASP A 158 -15.48 13.24 4.97
C ASP A 158 -14.86 14.48 4.31
N ALA A 159 -15.72 15.45 3.99
CA ALA A 159 -15.31 16.68 3.32
C ALA A 159 -14.30 17.48 4.17
N ALA A 160 -14.47 17.57 5.49
CA ALA A 160 -13.59 18.36 6.32
C ALA A 160 -12.16 17.80 6.30
N GLU A 161 -12.01 16.48 6.38
CA GLU A 161 -10.70 15.85 6.31
C GLU A 161 -10.03 16.00 4.94
N VAL A 162 -10.77 15.76 3.84
CA VAL A 162 -10.22 15.92 2.48
C VAL A 162 -9.73 17.34 2.25
N PHE A 163 -10.53 18.34 2.60
CA PHE A 163 -10.14 19.73 2.44
C PHE A 163 -9.04 20.17 3.43
N ALA A 164 -8.91 19.54 4.61
CA ALA A 164 -7.76 19.77 5.49
C ALA A 164 -6.45 19.28 4.85
N ARG A 165 -6.45 18.10 4.20
CA ARG A 165 -5.30 17.61 3.43
C ARG A 165 -4.97 18.52 2.24
N LEU A 166 -5.98 18.95 1.48
CA LEU A 166 -5.79 19.88 0.35
C LEU A 166 -5.18 21.23 0.79
N ARG A 167 -5.67 21.82 1.88
CA ARG A 167 -5.09 23.05 2.45
C ARG A 167 -3.63 22.88 2.84
N ALA A 168 -3.29 21.77 3.50
CA ALA A 168 -1.93 21.49 3.91
C ALA A 168 -0.99 21.31 2.69
N MET A 169 -1.47 20.65 1.63
CA MET A 169 -0.73 20.51 0.37
C MET A 169 -0.54 21.83 -0.35
N ASP A 170 -1.59 22.66 -0.48
CA ASP A 170 -1.51 23.97 -1.12
C ASP A 170 -0.56 24.92 -0.37
N ALA A 171 -0.64 24.95 0.97
CA ALA A 171 0.28 25.73 1.80
C ALA A 171 1.73 25.26 1.63
N SER A 172 1.97 23.94 1.68
CA SER A 172 3.30 23.37 1.46
C SER A 172 3.83 23.66 0.05
N LEU A 173 2.96 23.74 -0.95
CA LEU A 173 3.33 24.12 -2.31
C LEU A 173 3.66 25.61 -2.42
N ALA A 174 2.91 26.48 -1.72
CA ALA A 174 3.16 27.91 -1.65
C ALA A 174 4.54 28.21 -1.05
N GLU A 175 4.98 27.45 -0.04
CA GLU A 175 6.33 27.54 0.55
C GLU A 175 7.44 27.30 -0.48
N THR A 176 7.18 26.52 -1.54
CA THR A 176 8.16 26.30 -2.62
C THR A 176 8.24 27.46 -3.62
N GLY A 177 7.30 28.39 -3.59
CA GLY A 177 7.17 29.48 -4.57
C GLY A 177 6.62 29.07 -5.94
N ASN A 178 6.13 27.83 -6.10
CA ASN A 178 5.69 27.28 -7.39
C ASN A 178 4.17 27.11 -7.54
N SER A 179 3.32 27.67 -6.66
CA SER A 179 1.85 27.49 -6.73
C SER A 179 1.25 27.81 -8.10
N ARG A 180 1.79 28.79 -8.84
CA ARG A 180 1.30 29.14 -10.19
C ARG A 180 1.50 28.05 -11.25
N ALA A 181 2.38 27.08 -11.01
CA ALA A 181 2.60 25.95 -11.90
C ALA A 181 1.61 24.80 -11.64
N PHE A 182 0.76 24.90 -10.61
CA PHE A 182 -0.16 23.84 -10.22
C PHE A 182 -1.57 24.36 -10.06
N ASP A 183 -2.54 23.52 -10.47
CA ASP A 183 -3.95 23.80 -10.26
C ASP A 183 -4.63 22.56 -9.65
N ILE A 184 -5.48 22.78 -8.65
CA ILE A 184 -6.11 21.71 -7.86
C ILE A 184 -7.53 21.47 -8.38
N PHE A 185 -7.85 20.23 -8.71
CA PHE A 185 -9.18 19.80 -9.12
C PHE A 185 -9.76 18.77 -8.15
N ILE A 186 -10.89 19.11 -7.55
CA ILE A 186 -11.70 18.20 -6.75
C ILE A 186 -12.74 17.56 -7.67
N LEU A 187 -12.64 16.24 -7.84
CA LEU A 187 -13.43 15.45 -8.79
C LEU A 187 -14.44 14.58 -8.03
N SER A 188 -15.64 15.10 -7.79
CA SER A 188 -16.65 14.45 -6.95
C SER A 188 -17.56 13.48 -7.71
N ASP A 189 -17.59 12.25 -7.23
CA ASP A 189 -18.54 11.18 -7.54
C ASP A 189 -19.54 10.97 -6.38
N THR A 190 -19.61 11.89 -5.42
CA THR A 190 -20.44 11.78 -4.21
C THR A 190 -21.94 11.75 -4.56
N ARG A 191 -22.65 10.76 -4.02
CA ARG A 191 -24.09 10.55 -4.26
C ARG A 191 -24.94 11.03 -3.09
N ASP A 192 -24.41 10.97 -1.88
CA ASP A 192 -25.09 11.48 -0.71
C ASP A 192 -25.23 13.00 -0.80
N ALA A 193 -26.45 13.51 -0.66
CA ALA A 193 -26.75 14.93 -0.82
C ALA A 193 -26.16 15.78 0.32
N ALA A 194 -26.14 15.26 1.55
CA ALA A 194 -25.59 15.95 2.71
C ALA A 194 -24.06 16.04 2.61
N VAL A 195 -23.41 14.92 2.22
CA VAL A 195 -21.96 14.92 2.00
C VAL A 195 -21.58 15.86 0.85
N ALA A 196 -22.32 15.83 -0.27
CA ALA A 196 -22.04 16.73 -1.39
C ALA A 196 -22.23 18.22 -1.04
N LEU A 197 -23.20 18.55 -0.18
CA LEU A 197 -23.38 19.92 0.31
C LEU A 197 -22.20 20.35 1.21
N ALA A 198 -21.73 19.44 2.08
CA ALA A 198 -20.55 19.68 2.91
C ALA A 198 -19.28 19.86 2.06
N GLU A 199 -19.11 19.07 1.00
CA GLU A 199 -18.03 19.23 0.02
C GLU A 199 -18.05 20.62 -0.62
N GLN A 200 -19.22 21.07 -1.11
CA GLN A 200 -19.38 22.39 -1.73
C GLN A 200 -19.08 23.54 -0.75
N ALA A 201 -19.54 23.42 0.50
CA ALA A 201 -19.26 24.41 1.54
C ALA A 201 -17.76 24.48 1.87
N CYS A 202 -17.09 23.32 2.00
CA CYS A 202 -15.65 23.25 2.25
C CYS A 202 -14.85 23.80 1.06
N PHE A 203 -15.28 23.51 -0.17
CA PHE A 203 -14.69 24.05 -1.39
C PHE A 203 -14.79 25.57 -1.46
N ALA A 204 -15.97 26.13 -1.22
CA ALA A 204 -16.19 27.58 -1.26
C ALA A 204 -15.26 28.32 -0.28
N ARG A 205 -15.02 27.74 0.90
CA ARG A 205 -14.03 28.25 1.86
C ARG A 205 -12.60 28.10 1.35
N PHE A 206 -12.22 26.88 0.91
CA PHE A 206 -10.86 26.59 0.45
C PHE A 206 -10.45 27.46 -0.74
N ARG A 207 -11.36 27.72 -1.67
CA ARG A 207 -11.09 28.57 -2.83
C ARG A 207 -10.69 30.01 -2.47
N ARG A 208 -11.18 30.55 -1.34
CA ARG A 208 -10.86 31.92 -0.91
C ARG A 208 -9.48 32.04 -0.26
N GLU A 209 -8.96 30.93 0.26
CA GLU A 209 -7.69 30.89 1.00
C GLU A 209 -6.54 30.20 0.25
N ALA A 210 -6.85 29.50 -0.85
CA ALA A 210 -5.87 28.77 -1.64
C ALA A 210 -4.92 29.70 -2.42
N ASN A 211 -3.67 29.28 -2.54
CA ASN A 211 -2.61 29.96 -3.30
C ASN A 211 -2.59 29.51 -4.78
N SER A 212 -2.97 28.25 -5.02
CA SER A 212 -3.14 27.66 -6.36
C SER A 212 -4.56 27.93 -6.87
N HIS A 213 -4.81 27.82 -8.18
CA HIS A 213 -6.20 27.82 -8.63
C HIS A 213 -6.87 26.51 -8.21
N VAL A 214 -8.12 26.61 -7.76
CA VAL A 214 -8.89 25.46 -7.27
C VAL A 214 -10.21 25.36 -7.99
N PHE A 215 -10.51 24.17 -8.48
CA PHE A 215 -11.71 23.84 -9.24
C PHE A 215 -12.45 22.66 -8.61
N TYR A 216 -13.78 22.69 -8.68
CA TYR A 216 -14.63 21.64 -8.16
C TYR A 216 -15.62 21.20 -9.23
N ARG A 217 -15.72 19.88 -9.43
CA ARG A 217 -16.66 19.29 -10.38
C ARG A 217 -17.29 18.05 -9.79
N LYS A 218 -18.62 18.03 -9.73
CA LYS A 218 -19.43 16.86 -9.36
C LYS A 218 -20.07 16.24 -10.61
N ARG A 219 -19.85 14.95 -10.86
CA ARG A 219 -20.46 14.25 -12.00
C ARG A 219 -21.94 13.94 -11.73
N THR A 220 -22.76 14.01 -12.78
CA THR A 220 -24.16 13.54 -12.73
C THR A 220 -24.24 12.02 -12.89
N GLN A 221 -23.36 11.46 -13.71
CA GLN A 221 -23.24 10.03 -13.98
C GLN A 221 -21.82 9.54 -13.69
N ASN A 222 -21.70 8.57 -12.77
CA ASN A 222 -20.41 8.06 -12.30
C ASN A 222 -19.97 6.82 -13.11
N THR A 223 -19.94 6.93 -14.44
CA THR A 223 -19.45 5.86 -15.30
C THR A 223 -17.97 5.62 -15.05
N GLY A 224 -17.55 4.35 -14.95
CA GLY A 224 -16.14 3.98 -14.79
C GLY A 224 -15.50 4.33 -13.44
N ARG A 225 -16.26 4.74 -12.42
CA ARG A 225 -15.76 5.12 -11.07
C ARG A 225 -14.59 6.12 -11.17
N LYS A 226 -13.53 5.94 -10.35
CA LYS A 226 -12.30 6.76 -10.33
C LYS A 226 -11.66 6.88 -11.72
N ALA A 227 -11.48 5.77 -12.44
CA ALA A 227 -10.89 5.78 -13.78
C ALA A 227 -11.69 6.65 -14.76
N GLY A 228 -13.02 6.50 -14.77
CA GLY A 228 -13.90 7.32 -15.59
C GLY A 228 -13.94 8.79 -15.15
N ASN A 229 -13.77 9.07 -13.85
CA ASN A 229 -13.74 10.42 -13.30
C ASN A 229 -12.49 11.19 -13.76
N VAL A 230 -11.34 10.50 -13.78
CA VAL A 230 -10.07 10.99 -14.34
C VAL A 230 -10.15 11.11 -15.86
N ALA A 231 -10.70 10.10 -16.56
CA ALA A 231 -10.84 10.14 -18.02
C ALA A 231 -11.74 11.30 -18.50
N ASP A 232 -12.85 11.57 -17.80
CA ASP A 232 -13.70 12.74 -18.10
C ASP A 232 -12.94 14.06 -17.88
N TRP A 233 -12.08 14.13 -16.85
CA TRP A 233 -11.23 15.31 -16.65
C TRP A 233 -10.21 15.49 -17.79
N VAL A 234 -9.53 14.41 -18.19
CA VAL A 234 -8.57 14.42 -19.31
C VAL A 234 -9.25 14.87 -20.60
N ALA A 235 -10.43 14.33 -20.90
CA ALA A 235 -11.17 14.64 -22.12
C ALA A 235 -11.64 16.11 -22.20
N ARG A 236 -11.87 16.77 -21.06
CA ARG A 236 -12.38 18.15 -20.99
C ARG A 236 -11.30 19.20 -20.82
N TRP A 237 -10.32 18.97 -19.95
CA TRP A 237 -9.31 19.98 -19.57
C TRP A 237 -7.87 19.51 -19.75
N GLY A 238 -7.64 18.25 -20.10
CA GLY A 238 -6.30 17.68 -20.16
C GLY A 238 -5.37 18.35 -21.18
N GLY A 239 -5.90 19.10 -22.15
CA GLY A 239 -5.13 19.80 -23.18
C GLY A 239 -4.28 20.95 -22.62
N ASP A 240 -4.67 21.52 -21.49
CA ASP A 240 -3.98 22.67 -20.85
C ASP A 240 -2.86 22.27 -19.89
N TYR A 241 -2.75 20.97 -19.56
CA TYR A 241 -1.85 20.47 -18.53
C TYR A 241 -0.88 19.45 -19.10
N ALA A 242 0.41 19.72 -19.02
CA ALA A 242 1.42 18.76 -19.47
C ALA A 242 1.45 17.50 -18.60
N HIS A 243 1.16 17.68 -17.31
CA HIS A 243 1.15 16.62 -16.32
C HIS A 243 -0.09 16.67 -15.44
N MET A 244 -0.48 15.53 -14.90
CA MET A 244 -1.47 15.40 -13.83
C MET A 244 -0.91 14.55 -12.70
N LEU A 245 -1.09 15.00 -11.45
CA LEU A 245 -0.80 14.27 -10.23
C LEU A 245 -2.09 13.68 -9.71
N ILE A 246 -2.22 12.35 -9.73
CA ILE A 246 -3.43 11.66 -9.28
C ILE A 246 -3.28 11.32 -7.80
N LEU A 247 -4.25 11.72 -6.99
CA LEU A 247 -4.33 11.44 -5.56
C LEU A 247 -5.54 10.54 -5.24
N ASP A 248 -5.55 9.99 -4.03
CA ASP A 248 -6.74 9.50 -3.34
C ASP A 248 -7.12 10.44 -2.20
N ALA A 249 -8.36 10.35 -1.72
CA ALA A 249 -8.91 11.24 -0.68
C ALA A 249 -8.14 11.22 0.66
N ASP A 250 -7.37 10.17 0.92
CA ASP A 250 -6.49 9.98 2.08
C ASP A 250 -5.00 10.21 1.76
N SER A 251 -4.69 10.68 0.55
CA SER A 251 -3.34 11.00 0.12
C SER A 251 -2.87 12.35 0.68
N LEU A 252 -1.59 12.43 1.01
CA LEU A 252 -0.93 13.67 1.42
C LEU A 252 0.46 13.73 0.81
N MET A 253 0.80 14.82 0.13
CA MET A 253 2.12 15.00 -0.48
C MET A 253 2.68 16.40 -0.21
N THR A 254 3.96 16.50 0.15
CA THR A 254 4.63 17.79 0.31
C THR A 254 4.74 18.52 -1.02
N GLY A 255 4.66 19.86 -1.00
CA GLY A 255 4.87 20.69 -2.18
C GLY A 255 6.23 20.44 -2.84
N GLU A 256 7.28 20.21 -2.04
CA GLU A 256 8.61 19.84 -2.53
C GLU A 256 8.57 18.58 -3.41
N ALA A 257 7.95 17.51 -2.92
CA ALA A 257 7.80 16.27 -3.68
C ALA A 257 7.02 16.48 -4.98
N MET A 258 5.94 17.27 -4.97
CA MET A 258 5.16 17.59 -6.16
C MET A 258 5.99 18.34 -7.20
N VAL A 259 6.76 19.34 -6.78
CA VAL A 259 7.64 20.13 -7.66
C VAL A 259 8.75 19.28 -8.25
N ARG A 260 9.41 18.44 -7.44
CA ARG A 260 10.49 17.56 -7.91
C ARG A 260 9.99 16.49 -8.88
N LEU A 261 8.77 16.00 -8.70
CA LEU A 261 8.11 15.09 -9.65
C LEU A 261 7.79 15.79 -10.98
N ALA A 262 7.25 17.01 -10.94
CA ALA A 262 6.98 17.80 -12.14
C ALA A 262 8.26 18.10 -12.92
N ASP A 263 9.33 18.51 -12.23
CA ASP A 263 10.66 18.73 -12.81
C ASP A 263 11.24 17.44 -13.43
N ALA A 264 11.11 16.30 -12.76
CA ALA A 264 11.53 15.02 -13.33
C ALA A 264 10.77 14.66 -14.60
N MET A 265 9.45 14.94 -14.66
CA MET A 265 8.66 14.74 -15.87
C MET A 265 9.09 15.65 -17.03
N GLU A 266 9.48 16.91 -16.75
CA GLU A 266 9.99 17.82 -17.78
C GLU A 266 11.35 17.37 -18.34
N ARG A 267 12.26 16.91 -17.46
CA ARG A 267 13.58 16.44 -17.88
C ARG A 267 13.55 15.12 -18.65
N HIS A 268 12.53 14.30 -18.45
CA HIS A 268 12.41 12.99 -19.06
C HIS A 268 11.19 12.90 -19.99
N PRO A 269 11.26 13.46 -21.22
CA PRO A 269 10.11 13.61 -22.10
C PRO A 269 9.52 12.29 -22.61
N ARG A 270 10.19 11.16 -22.41
CA ARG A 270 9.71 9.82 -22.79
C ARG A 270 9.09 9.03 -21.64
N ILE A 271 9.07 9.58 -20.42
CA ILE A 271 8.37 8.98 -19.29
C ILE A 271 6.91 9.41 -19.33
N GLY A 272 6.01 8.43 -19.22
CA GLY A 272 4.57 8.63 -19.16
C GLY A 272 4.04 8.64 -17.72
N LEU A 273 4.72 7.95 -16.79
CA LEU A 273 4.28 7.84 -15.40
C LEU A 273 5.45 7.66 -14.43
N ILE A 274 5.41 8.38 -13.31
CA ILE A 274 6.29 8.19 -12.15
C ILE A 274 5.42 7.93 -10.92
N GLN A 275 5.51 6.72 -10.37
CA GLN A 275 4.79 6.28 -9.17
C GLN A 275 5.68 6.44 -7.94
N THR A 276 5.19 7.18 -6.94
CA THR A 276 5.88 7.27 -5.63
C THR A 276 5.56 6.07 -4.74
N MET A 277 6.28 5.95 -3.63
CA MET A 277 6.00 4.97 -2.58
C MET A 277 5.40 5.68 -1.37
N PRO A 278 4.07 5.84 -1.29
CA PRO A 278 3.47 6.52 -0.16
C PRO A 278 3.78 5.80 1.15
N MET A 279 4.17 6.57 2.17
CA MET A 279 4.35 6.04 3.52
C MET A 279 3.03 6.09 4.27
N ILE A 280 2.69 4.98 4.92
CA ILE A 280 1.51 4.93 5.78
C ILE A 280 1.74 5.87 6.98
N ILE A 281 0.75 6.67 7.30
CA ILE A 281 0.68 7.54 8.47
C ILE A 281 -0.65 7.36 9.20
N ASN A 282 -0.79 8.02 10.36
CA ASN A 282 -2.02 8.06 11.15
C ASN A 282 -2.58 6.69 11.59
N GLY A 283 -1.72 5.70 11.83
CA GLY A 283 -2.12 4.43 12.43
C GLY A 283 -2.58 4.61 13.88
N GLN A 284 -3.89 4.51 14.13
CA GLN A 284 -4.48 4.71 15.47
C GLN A 284 -4.87 3.42 16.20
N THR A 285 -5.20 2.35 15.47
CA THR A 285 -5.54 1.03 16.02
C THR A 285 -4.32 0.11 16.09
N ILE A 286 -4.40 -1.02 16.82
CA ILE A 286 -3.29 -2.00 16.87
C ILE A 286 -2.93 -2.50 15.46
N PHE A 287 -3.95 -2.80 14.63
CA PHE A 287 -3.73 -3.26 13.27
C PHE A 287 -3.04 -2.21 12.39
N ALA A 288 -3.60 -1.00 12.34
CA ALA A 288 -3.06 0.08 11.51
C ALA A 288 -1.63 0.48 11.94
N ARG A 289 -1.36 0.51 13.25
CA ARG A 289 -0.02 0.77 13.79
C ARG A 289 1.00 -0.29 13.39
N THR A 290 0.59 -1.56 13.46
CA THR A 290 1.46 -2.69 13.07
C THR A 290 1.80 -2.59 11.58
N LEU A 291 0.81 -2.31 10.74
CA LEU A 291 0.99 -2.14 9.30
C LEU A 291 1.86 -0.92 8.95
N GLN A 292 1.65 0.21 9.62
CA GLN A 292 2.47 1.41 9.49
C GLN A 292 3.93 1.12 9.83
N PHE A 293 4.18 0.51 11.00
CA PHE A 293 5.51 0.16 11.47
C PHE A 293 6.21 -0.82 10.52
N ALA A 294 5.53 -1.89 10.10
CA ALA A 294 6.04 -2.89 9.18
C ALA A 294 6.48 -2.25 7.84
N THR A 295 5.60 -1.46 7.24
CA THR A 295 5.84 -0.81 5.95
C THR A 295 7.03 0.14 6.03
N ARG A 296 7.15 0.90 7.13
CA ARG A 296 8.26 1.84 7.32
C ARG A 296 9.59 1.17 7.71
N LEU A 297 9.54 0.04 8.41
CA LEU A 297 10.72 -0.70 8.87
C LEU A 297 11.37 -1.50 7.74
N TYR A 298 10.60 -2.30 7.02
CA TYR A 298 11.14 -3.22 6.02
C TYR A 298 10.48 -3.12 4.63
N GLY A 299 9.40 -2.37 4.44
CA GLY A 299 8.80 -2.17 3.12
C GLY A 299 9.78 -1.54 2.11
N ARG A 300 10.62 -0.61 2.57
CA ARG A 300 11.61 0.11 1.73
C ARG A 300 12.58 -0.80 0.98
N VAL A 301 12.99 -1.93 1.58
CA VAL A 301 13.89 -2.88 0.90
C VAL A 301 13.16 -3.59 -0.25
N ALA A 302 11.88 -3.93 -0.08
CA ALA A 302 11.08 -4.53 -1.15
C ALA A 302 10.83 -3.53 -2.29
N TRP A 303 10.42 -2.31 -1.97
CA TRP A 303 10.13 -1.27 -2.97
C TRP A 303 11.35 -0.87 -3.80
N THR A 304 12.50 -0.70 -3.13
CA THR A 304 13.75 -0.36 -3.82
C THR A 304 14.21 -1.50 -4.72
N GLY A 305 14.07 -2.74 -4.26
CA GLY A 305 14.36 -3.93 -5.07
C GLY A 305 13.47 -3.98 -6.31
N LEU A 306 12.16 -3.81 -6.14
CA LEU A 306 11.19 -3.85 -7.23
C LEU A 306 11.48 -2.78 -8.28
N ALA A 307 11.77 -1.55 -7.84
CA ALA A 307 12.16 -0.45 -8.74
C ALA A 307 13.44 -0.78 -9.52
N TRP A 308 14.41 -1.42 -8.87
CA TRP A 308 15.73 -1.70 -9.46
C TRP A 308 15.68 -2.68 -10.63
N TRP A 309 14.84 -3.73 -10.58
CA TRP A 309 14.72 -4.72 -11.67
C TRP A 309 13.51 -4.51 -12.60
N SER A 310 12.48 -3.77 -12.17
CA SER A 310 11.36 -3.38 -13.04
C SER A 310 11.77 -2.31 -14.04
N GLY A 311 12.57 -1.33 -13.62
CA GLY A 311 13.10 -0.28 -14.50
C GLY A 311 11.97 0.52 -15.17
N SER A 312 12.06 0.70 -16.49
CA SER A 312 11.07 1.46 -17.26
C SER A 312 9.74 0.74 -17.45
N GLU A 313 9.59 -0.51 -17.03
CA GLU A 313 8.36 -1.29 -17.13
C GLU A 313 7.69 -1.47 -15.77
N SER A 314 7.72 -0.44 -14.92
CA SER A 314 7.18 -0.52 -13.56
C SER A 314 5.65 -0.49 -13.50
N SER A 315 5.11 -0.63 -12.29
CA SER A 315 3.67 -0.65 -12.00
C SER A 315 3.13 0.73 -11.57
N PHE A 316 1.81 0.88 -11.63
CA PHE A 316 1.04 2.01 -11.14
C PHE A 316 -0.01 1.51 -10.12
N TRP A 317 -0.21 2.25 -9.02
CA TRP A 317 -1.14 1.90 -7.94
C TRP A 317 -2.31 2.88 -7.79
N GLY A 318 -2.51 3.73 -8.80
CA GLY A 318 -3.70 4.57 -8.88
C GLY A 318 -3.61 5.94 -8.20
N HIS A 319 -2.63 6.19 -7.32
CA HIS A 319 -2.48 7.47 -6.61
C HIS A 319 -1.03 7.76 -6.20
N ASN A 320 -0.81 8.99 -5.70
CA ASN A 320 0.50 9.58 -5.41
C ASN A 320 1.48 9.39 -6.56
N ALA A 321 0.99 9.60 -7.78
CA ALA A 321 1.76 9.41 -9.00
C ALA A 321 1.54 10.58 -9.95
N ILE A 322 2.62 11.02 -10.60
CA ILE A 322 2.54 12.02 -11.66
C ILE A 322 2.53 11.32 -13.01
N VAL A 323 1.65 11.78 -13.89
CA VAL A 323 1.36 11.19 -15.19
C VAL A 323 1.46 12.26 -16.26
N ARG A 324 2.06 11.94 -17.41
CA ARG A 324 2.03 12.82 -18.58
C ARG A 324 0.64 12.75 -19.20
N THR A 325 -0.09 13.85 -19.17
CA THR A 325 -1.50 13.89 -19.58
C THR A 325 -1.69 13.39 -21.01
N ARG A 326 -0.84 13.84 -21.93
CA ARG A 326 -0.83 13.39 -23.33
C ARG A 326 -0.61 11.89 -23.48
N ALA A 327 0.38 11.33 -22.77
CA ALA A 327 0.67 9.90 -22.82
C ALA A 327 -0.55 9.10 -22.37
N PHE A 328 -1.16 9.52 -21.26
CA PHE A 328 -2.34 8.86 -20.71
C PHE A 328 -3.55 8.96 -21.64
N ALA A 329 -3.81 10.13 -22.23
CA ALA A 329 -4.92 10.31 -23.16
C ALA A 329 -4.78 9.40 -24.40
N GLU A 330 -3.58 9.30 -24.96
CA GLU A 330 -3.30 8.50 -26.15
C GLU A 330 -3.37 6.98 -25.89
N THR A 331 -3.12 6.51 -24.66
CA THR A 331 -2.95 5.07 -24.37
C THR A 331 -3.92 4.46 -23.36
N CYS A 332 -4.56 5.25 -22.51
CA CYS A 332 -5.28 4.77 -21.32
C CYS A 332 -6.81 4.95 -21.41
N GLY A 333 -7.37 5.12 -22.60
CA GLY A 333 -8.83 5.06 -22.79
C GLY A 333 -9.37 3.65 -22.54
N LEU A 334 -9.81 3.34 -21.31
CA LEU A 334 -10.23 1.99 -20.95
C LEU A 334 -11.64 1.63 -21.49
N PRO A 335 -11.81 0.49 -22.18
CA PRO A 335 -13.13 0.00 -22.56
C PRO A 335 -13.82 -0.74 -21.40
N SER A 336 -15.12 -0.99 -21.56
CA SER A 336 -15.78 -2.08 -20.83
C SER A 336 -15.34 -3.42 -21.43
N LEU A 337 -14.95 -4.37 -20.59
CA LEU A 337 -14.55 -5.70 -21.03
C LEU A 337 -15.77 -6.55 -21.40
N ASP A 338 -15.66 -7.31 -22.48
CA ASP A 338 -16.70 -8.23 -22.92
C ASP A 338 -16.75 -9.50 -22.06
N GLY A 339 -17.89 -10.19 -22.10
CA GLY A 339 -18.08 -11.49 -21.45
C GLY A 339 -18.66 -11.42 -20.03
N PRO A 340 -18.83 -12.59 -19.38
CA PRO A 340 -19.45 -12.67 -18.07
C PRO A 340 -18.51 -12.21 -16.94
N LYS A 341 -19.10 -11.78 -15.82
CA LYS A 341 -18.35 -11.58 -14.57
C LYS A 341 -17.73 -12.93 -14.13
N PRO A 342 -16.53 -12.94 -13.53
CA PRO A 342 -15.74 -11.79 -13.07
C PRO A 342 -14.83 -11.14 -14.13
N PHE A 343 -14.73 -11.69 -15.35
CA PHE A 343 -13.78 -11.25 -16.38
C PHE A 343 -14.27 -10.06 -17.22
N GLY A 344 -15.59 -9.95 -17.45
CA GLY A 344 -16.19 -8.82 -18.16
C GLY A 344 -16.61 -7.64 -17.27
N GLY A 345 -17.09 -6.58 -17.91
CA GLY A 345 -17.53 -5.32 -17.29
C GLY A 345 -16.42 -4.27 -17.16
N GLU A 346 -16.69 -3.22 -16.39
CA GLU A 346 -15.71 -2.17 -16.12
C GLU A 346 -14.39 -2.75 -15.55
N VAL A 347 -13.26 -2.20 -16.01
CA VAL A 347 -11.94 -2.54 -15.47
C VAL A 347 -11.85 -2.07 -14.02
N MET A 348 -11.69 -3.01 -13.09
CA MET A 348 -11.67 -2.73 -11.65
C MET A 348 -10.30 -2.21 -11.18
N SER A 349 -9.23 -2.94 -11.48
CA SER A 349 -7.83 -2.57 -11.18
C SER A 349 -7.23 -1.85 -12.39
N HIS A 350 -7.81 -0.69 -12.70
CA HIS A 350 -7.47 0.11 -13.88
C HIS A 350 -5.99 0.50 -13.92
N ASP A 351 -5.41 0.79 -12.77
CA ASP A 351 -4.03 1.24 -12.57
C ASP A 351 -2.97 0.28 -13.13
N ALA A 352 -3.07 -1.01 -12.83
CA ALA A 352 -2.16 -2.03 -13.34
C ALA A 352 -2.27 -2.16 -14.87
N LEU A 353 -3.48 -2.05 -15.41
CA LEU A 353 -3.68 -2.07 -16.86
C LEU A 353 -3.17 -0.79 -17.53
N GLU A 354 -3.41 0.38 -16.95
CA GLU A 354 -2.97 1.69 -17.46
C GLU A 354 -1.44 1.78 -17.57
N SER A 355 -0.70 1.29 -16.57
CA SER A 355 0.76 1.20 -16.65
C SER A 355 1.24 0.25 -17.77
N ALA A 356 0.56 -0.89 -17.95
CA ALA A 356 0.84 -1.82 -19.04
C ALA A 356 0.54 -1.19 -20.42
N LEU A 357 -0.55 -0.43 -20.53
CA LEU A 357 -0.95 0.28 -21.75
C LEU A 357 -0.02 1.45 -22.08
N LEU A 358 0.44 2.21 -21.08
CA LEU A 358 1.49 3.21 -21.26
C LEU A 358 2.77 2.57 -21.82
N ARG A 359 3.19 1.41 -21.29
CA ARG A 359 4.32 0.67 -21.87
C ARG A 359 4.07 0.20 -23.29
N ARG A 360 2.88 -0.34 -23.57
CA ARG A 360 2.48 -0.73 -24.92
C ARG A 360 2.52 0.45 -25.88
N GLY A 361 2.14 1.65 -25.43
CA GLY A 361 2.23 2.91 -26.16
C GLY A 361 3.63 3.54 -26.22
N GLY A 362 4.67 2.84 -25.75
CA GLY A 362 6.07 3.26 -25.89
C GLY A 362 6.61 4.17 -24.77
N TRP A 363 5.77 4.59 -23.82
CA TRP A 363 6.16 5.45 -22.70
C TRP A 363 6.92 4.66 -21.64
N GLY A 364 7.83 5.30 -20.91
CA GLY A 364 8.44 4.71 -19.71
C GLY A 364 7.53 4.85 -18.48
N VAL A 365 7.52 3.82 -17.63
CA VAL A 365 6.83 3.80 -16.32
C VAL A 365 7.86 3.51 -15.24
N HIS A 366 8.05 4.43 -14.30
CA HIS A 366 9.10 4.35 -13.29
C HIS A 366 8.54 4.45 -11.87
N LEU A 367 9.24 3.81 -10.94
CA LEU A 367 9.03 3.98 -9.51
C LEU A 367 10.04 5.02 -8.98
N ALA A 368 9.61 5.85 -8.03
CA ALA A 368 10.45 6.80 -7.30
C ALA A 368 10.61 6.36 -5.83
N PRO A 369 11.36 5.28 -5.52
CA PRO A 369 11.46 4.73 -4.17
C PRO A 369 12.29 5.59 -3.21
N TYR A 370 13.01 6.60 -3.72
CA TYR A 370 13.89 7.47 -2.94
C TYR A 370 13.25 8.82 -2.58
N LEU A 371 12.12 9.15 -3.21
CA LEU A 371 11.41 10.40 -2.95
C LEU A 371 10.64 10.30 -1.62
N GLY A 372 10.99 11.17 -0.67
CA GLY A 372 10.21 11.40 0.55
C GLY A 372 8.96 12.26 0.31
N GLY A 373 8.27 12.60 1.39
CA GLY A 373 7.17 13.56 1.33
C GLY A 373 5.88 13.06 0.67
N SER A 374 5.73 11.75 0.44
CA SER A 374 4.50 11.11 -0.05
C SER A 374 3.92 10.20 1.02
N TYR A 375 2.64 10.40 1.36
CA TYR A 375 1.97 9.71 2.47
C TYR A 375 0.55 9.27 2.10
N GLU A 376 0.06 8.26 2.82
CA GLU A 376 -1.32 7.75 2.75
C GLU A 376 -1.75 7.21 4.13
N GLU A 377 -3.04 6.89 4.29
CA GLU A 377 -3.55 6.21 5.48
C GLU A 377 -3.89 4.75 5.18
N SER A 378 -3.79 3.90 6.21
CA SER A 378 -4.13 2.48 6.07
C SER A 378 -5.54 2.17 6.57
N PRO A 379 -6.16 1.05 6.13
CA PRO A 379 -7.36 0.53 6.78
C PRO A 379 -7.20 0.42 8.29
N SER A 380 -8.23 0.84 9.04
CA SER A 380 -8.19 0.91 10.50
C SER A 380 -8.22 -0.46 11.17
N ASN A 381 -8.72 -1.50 10.51
CA ASN A 381 -8.82 -2.84 11.09
C ASN A 381 -8.81 -3.94 10.03
N LEU A 382 -8.75 -5.20 10.49
CA LEU A 382 -8.65 -6.37 9.62
C LEU A 382 -9.90 -6.59 8.75
N LEU A 383 -11.10 -6.18 9.19
CA LEU A 383 -12.32 -6.32 8.39
C LEU A 383 -12.33 -5.34 7.21
N ASP A 384 -11.94 -4.09 7.46
CA ASP A 384 -11.79 -3.09 6.41
C ASP A 384 -10.66 -3.47 5.44
N PHE A 385 -9.56 -4.01 5.96
CA PHE A 385 -8.48 -4.56 5.15
C PHE A 385 -8.99 -5.70 4.26
N ALA A 386 -9.69 -6.70 4.80
CA ALA A 386 -10.23 -7.82 4.02
C ALA A 386 -11.26 -7.37 2.97
N THR A 387 -12.05 -6.33 3.27
CA THR A 387 -13.01 -5.73 2.32
C THR A 387 -12.31 -5.01 1.17
N ARG A 388 -11.23 -4.27 1.47
CA ARG A 388 -10.37 -3.66 0.45
C ARG A 388 -9.65 -4.73 -0.38
N ASP A 389 -9.08 -5.73 0.28
CA ASP A 389 -8.33 -6.82 -0.34
C ASP A 389 -9.20 -7.67 -1.26
N ARG A 390 -10.48 -7.90 -0.92
CA ARG A 390 -11.45 -8.56 -1.82
C ARG A 390 -11.64 -7.77 -3.13
N ARG A 391 -11.69 -6.44 -3.09
CA ARG A 391 -11.84 -5.60 -4.29
C ARG A 391 -10.63 -5.72 -5.19
N TRP A 392 -9.43 -5.72 -4.60
CA TRP A 392 -8.18 -5.96 -5.32
C TRP A 392 -8.08 -7.39 -5.87
N CYS A 393 -8.51 -8.41 -5.12
CA CYS A 393 -8.61 -9.79 -5.59
C CYS A 393 -9.46 -9.88 -6.86
N ARG A 394 -10.65 -9.25 -6.84
CA ARG A 394 -11.54 -9.22 -8.00
C ARG A 394 -10.88 -8.58 -9.22
N GLY A 395 -10.25 -7.42 -9.04
CA GLY A 395 -9.58 -6.71 -10.14
C GLY A 395 -8.39 -7.49 -10.71
N ASN A 396 -7.59 -8.11 -9.85
CA ASN A 396 -6.47 -8.94 -10.29
C ASN A 396 -6.94 -10.20 -11.03
N VAL A 397 -7.98 -10.88 -10.55
CA VAL A 397 -8.57 -12.03 -11.26
C VAL A 397 -9.15 -11.62 -12.61
N GLN A 398 -9.72 -10.42 -12.72
CA GLN A 398 -10.20 -9.87 -13.99
C GLN A 398 -9.07 -9.71 -15.02
N HIS A 399 -7.80 -9.59 -14.59
CA HIS A 399 -6.65 -9.46 -15.48
C HIS A 399 -6.20 -10.76 -16.15
N VAL A 400 -6.69 -11.94 -15.72
CA VAL A 400 -6.30 -13.24 -16.31
C VAL A 400 -6.38 -13.25 -17.85
N PRO A 401 -7.51 -12.89 -18.48
CA PRO A 401 -7.57 -12.80 -19.95
C PRO A 401 -6.70 -11.66 -20.51
N LEU A 402 -6.45 -10.60 -19.73
CA LEU A 402 -5.71 -9.42 -20.19
C LEU A 402 -4.18 -9.67 -20.30
N ILE A 403 -3.66 -10.70 -19.62
CA ILE A 403 -2.26 -11.12 -19.75
C ILE A 403 -1.91 -11.45 -21.22
N GLY A 404 -2.89 -11.96 -21.98
CA GLY A 404 -2.74 -12.36 -23.38
C GLY A 404 -2.72 -11.20 -24.37
N LEU A 405 -3.06 -9.96 -23.97
CA LEU A 405 -3.28 -8.86 -24.89
C LEU A 405 -2.07 -8.58 -25.79
N PRO A 406 -2.28 -8.37 -27.10
CA PRO A 406 -1.20 -8.11 -28.04
C PRO A 406 -0.50 -6.79 -27.73
N GLY A 407 0.80 -6.74 -28.01
CA GLY A 407 1.64 -5.55 -27.84
C GLY A 407 2.08 -5.26 -26.39
N LEU A 408 1.52 -5.94 -25.37
CA LEU A 408 2.00 -5.79 -24.00
C LEU A 408 3.44 -6.27 -23.86
N HIS A 409 4.27 -5.46 -23.21
CA HIS A 409 5.63 -5.85 -22.86
C HIS A 409 5.60 -7.05 -21.90
N TRP A 410 6.55 -7.99 -22.04
CA TRP A 410 6.57 -9.22 -21.24
C TRP A 410 6.64 -8.95 -19.72
N MET A 411 7.33 -7.87 -19.32
CA MET A 411 7.38 -7.44 -17.92
C MET A 411 6.00 -6.98 -17.41
N SER A 412 5.24 -6.24 -18.22
CA SER A 412 3.86 -5.85 -17.86
C SER A 412 2.98 -7.09 -17.71
N ARG A 413 3.15 -8.10 -18.57
CA ARG A 413 2.48 -9.40 -18.40
C ARG A 413 2.88 -10.08 -17.10
N LEU A 414 4.17 -10.06 -16.75
CA LEU A 414 4.65 -10.61 -15.49
C LEU A 414 4.04 -9.87 -14.28
N HIS A 415 3.92 -8.55 -14.31
CA HIS A 415 3.25 -7.81 -13.23
C HIS A 415 1.78 -8.17 -13.10
N LEU A 416 1.05 -8.34 -14.21
CA LEU A 416 -0.33 -8.83 -14.19
C LEU A 416 -0.40 -10.27 -13.62
N VAL A 417 0.52 -11.15 -13.99
CA VAL A 417 0.63 -12.52 -13.44
C VAL A 417 0.92 -12.48 -11.94
N ILE A 418 1.86 -11.65 -11.48
CA ILE A 418 2.16 -11.48 -10.05
C ILE A 418 0.93 -10.99 -9.29
N GLY A 419 0.18 -10.05 -9.87
CA GLY A 419 -1.09 -9.57 -9.31
C GLY A 419 -2.15 -10.66 -9.17
N VAL A 420 -2.27 -11.57 -10.14
CA VAL A 420 -3.14 -12.76 -10.04
C VAL A 420 -2.60 -13.73 -8.97
N LEU A 421 -1.31 -14.03 -9.01
CA LEU A 421 -0.67 -14.97 -8.10
C LEU A 421 -0.77 -14.55 -6.63
N SER A 422 -0.71 -13.25 -6.32
CA SER A 422 -0.83 -12.77 -4.93
C SER A 422 -2.12 -13.25 -4.23
N TYR A 423 -3.17 -13.58 -5.00
CA TYR A 423 -4.42 -14.15 -4.48
C TYR A 423 -4.56 -15.66 -4.71
N VAL A 424 -4.01 -16.19 -5.80
CA VAL A 424 -4.05 -17.64 -6.10
C VAL A 424 -3.14 -18.45 -5.17
N LEU A 425 -2.05 -17.87 -4.66
CA LEU A 425 -1.14 -18.58 -3.75
C LEU A 425 -1.82 -19.00 -2.44
N SER A 426 -2.81 -18.25 -1.94
CA SER A 426 -3.54 -18.59 -0.70
C SER A 426 -4.32 -19.91 -0.78
N PRO A 427 -5.18 -20.16 -1.80
CA PRO A 427 -5.81 -21.46 -1.97
C PRO A 427 -4.81 -22.58 -2.31
N LEU A 428 -3.69 -22.29 -2.99
CA LEU A 428 -2.65 -23.29 -3.20
C LEU A 428 -2.00 -23.73 -1.88
N TRP A 429 -1.69 -22.78 -0.99
CA TRP A 429 -1.23 -23.09 0.37
C TRP A 429 -2.27 -23.89 1.15
N PHE A 430 -3.55 -23.49 1.07
CA PHE A 430 -4.64 -24.21 1.73
C PHE A 430 -4.70 -25.68 1.27
N VAL A 431 -4.70 -25.94 -0.04
CA VAL A 431 -4.74 -27.31 -0.58
C VAL A 431 -3.49 -28.10 -0.24
N ALA A 432 -2.30 -27.51 -0.34
CA ALA A 432 -1.05 -28.18 0.00
C ALA A 432 -1.00 -28.57 1.49
N LEU A 433 -1.40 -27.68 2.39
CA LEU A 433 -1.48 -27.95 3.82
C LEU A 433 -2.52 -29.02 4.14
N SER A 434 -3.72 -28.95 3.53
CA SER A 434 -4.74 -29.98 3.69
C SER A 434 -4.28 -31.35 3.19
N ALA A 435 -3.63 -31.41 2.02
CA ALA A 435 -3.09 -32.66 1.48
C ALA A 435 -2.02 -33.27 2.41
N GLY A 436 -1.13 -32.44 2.98
CA GLY A 436 -0.12 -32.89 3.94
C GLY A 436 -0.74 -33.43 5.23
N ILE A 437 -1.72 -32.71 5.80
CA ILE A 437 -2.45 -33.15 7.00
C ILE A 437 -3.18 -34.48 6.73
N ILE A 438 -3.91 -34.59 5.62
CA ILE A 438 -4.66 -35.80 5.27
C ILE A 438 -3.70 -36.98 5.04
N SER A 439 -2.57 -36.77 4.35
CA SER A 439 -1.54 -37.81 4.17
C SER A 439 -1.05 -38.33 5.53
N ARG A 440 -0.76 -37.43 6.47
CA ARG A 440 -0.33 -37.77 7.84
C ARG A 440 -1.42 -38.51 8.64
N MET A 441 -2.69 -38.15 8.48
CA MET A 441 -3.80 -38.83 9.17
C MET A 441 -4.05 -40.24 8.62
N LEU A 442 -3.89 -40.45 7.31
CA LEU A 442 -4.12 -41.74 6.66
C LEU A 442 -2.97 -42.74 6.88
N MET A 443 -1.75 -42.25 7.07
CA MET A 443 -0.54 -43.08 7.19
C MET A 443 0.27 -42.74 8.46
N PRO A 444 -0.31 -42.93 9.66
CA PRO A 444 0.28 -42.42 10.90
C PRO A 444 1.59 -43.10 11.32
N GLU A 445 1.79 -44.35 10.92
CA GLU A 445 3.00 -45.13 11.23
C GLU A 445 4.15 -44.84 10.26
N LEU A 446 3.84 -44.39 9.05
CA LEU A 446 4.81 -44.15 7.97
C LEU A 446 5.19 -42.67 7.83
N LYS A 447 4.29 -41.78 8.26
CA LYS A 447 4.44 -40.33 8.13
C LYS A 447 4.37 -39.72 9.51
N LYS A 448 5.39 -38.94 9.86
CA LYS A 448 5.37 -38.06 11.03
C LYS A 448 5.06 -36.65 10.56
N ALA A 449 4.35 -35.88 11.37
CA ALA A 449 4.33 -34.44 11.13
C ALA A 449 5.78 -33.95 11.29
N ALA A 450 6.33 -33.33 10.26
CA ALA A 450 7.48 -32.46 10.47
C ALA A 450 7.09 -31.43 11.54
N PHE A 451 8.04 -30.97 12.35
CA PHE A 451 7.84 -29.90 13.35
C PHE A 451 7.32 -30.33 14.74
N THR A 452 7.95 -31.32 15.37
CA THR A 452 7.88 -31.48 16.84
C THR A 452 8.95 -30.63 17.55
N LEU A 453 8.77 -30.33 18.84
CA LEU A 453 9.83 -29.70 19.67
C LEU A 453 11.11 -30.55 19.69
N ALA A 454 10.95 -31.87 19.56
CA ALA A 454 12.05 -32.82 19.42
C ALA A 454 12.81 -32.62 18.11
N ASP A 455 12.16 -32.18 17.02
CA ASP A 455 12.83 -31.88 15.74
C ASP A 455 13.60 -30.54 15.79
N LEU A 456 13.17 -29.58 16.60
CA LEU A 456 13.93 -28.34 16.86
C LEU A 456 15.20 -28.63 17.67
N GLN A 457 15.09 -29.49 18.68
CA GLN A 457 16.24 -30.01 19.41
C GLN A 457 17.12 -30.86 18.50
N ALA A 458 16.54 -31.74 17.66
CA ALA A 458 17.28 -32.55 16.70
C ALA A 458 17.98 -31.69 15.64
N ALA A 459 17.34 -30.63 15.11
CA ALA A 459 17.95 -29.69 14.16
C ALA A 459 19.12 -28.91 14.77
N ALA A 460 19.04 -28.56 16.06
CA ALA A 460 20.16 -27.97 16.79
C ALA A 460 21.31 -28.98 17.04
N HIS A 461 20.99 -30.27 17.19
CA HIS A 461 21.95 -31.37 17.32
C HIS A 461 22.41 -31.95 15.95
N ALA A 462 21.74 -31.62 14.85
CA ALA A 462 21.98 -32.10 13.48
C ALA A 462 23.29 -31.60 12.86
N LEU A 463 23.98 -30.70 13.56
CA LEU A 463 25.37 -30.34 13.25
C LEU A 463 26.33 -31.56 13.37
N ILE A 464 25.84 -32.71 13.87
CA ILE A 464 26.67 -33.87 14.25
C ILE A 464 26.26 -35.21 13.58
N ASP A 465 25.05 -35.42 13.01
CA ASP A 465 24.69 -36.69 12.31
C ASP A 465 23.73 -36.54 11.09
N TRP A 466 23.93 -37.32 10.03
CA TRP A 466 24.27 -36.71 8.72
C TRP A 466 23.23 -36.71 7.57
N ARG A 467 22.10 -37.45 7.53
CA ARG A 467 21.25 -37.52 6.29
C ARG A 467 19.77 -37.12 6.41
N GLU A 468 19.01 -37.68 7.34
CA GLU A 468 17.56 -37.41 7.43
C GLU A 468 17.26 -36.07 8.13
N ILE A 469 18.03 -35.75 9.18
CA ILE A 469 17.86 -34.52 9.95
C ILE A 469 18.29 -33.29 9.12
N GLN A 470 19.18 -33.46 8.13
CA GLN A 470 19.61 -32.38 7.23
C GLN A 470 18.46 -31.87 6.33
N ALA A 471 17.69 -32.76 5.69
CA ALA A 471 16.67 -32.34 4.71
C ALA A 471 15.58 -31.48 5.37
N THR A 472 15.04 -31.95 6.50
CA THR A 472 14.04 -31.21 7.28
C THR A 472 14.62 -29.90 7.82
N ALA A 473 15.83 -29.92 8.38
CA ALA A 473 16.49 -28.71 8.89
C ALA A 473 16.72 -27.68 7.77
N TRP A 474 17.17 -28.09 6.59
CA TRP A 474 17.35 -27.20 5.44
C TRP A 474 16.03 -26.65 4.92
N ALA A 475 14.97 -27.47 4.86
CA ALA A 475 13.64 -27.00 4.50
C ALA A 475 13.16 -25.90 5.47
N MET A 476 13.41 -26.07 6.77
CA MET A 476 13.10 -25.08 7.79
C MET A 476 13.92 -23.81 7.65
N ILE A 477 15.25 -23.92 7.54
CA ILE A 477 16.15 -22.78 7.43
C ILE A 477 15.83 -21.96 6.17
N ILE A 478 15.66 -22.62 5.02
CA ILE A 478 15.35 -21.94 3.76
C ILE A 478 13.98 -21.26 3.87
N THR A 479 12.95 -21.97 4.36
CA THR A 479 11.62 -21.36 4.51
C THR A 479 11.66 -20.16 5.46
N PHE A 480 12.39 -20.25 6.57
CA PHE A 480 12.58 -19.15 7.51
C PHE A 480 13.27 -17.96 6.86
N VAL A 481 14.36 -18.20 6.13
CA VAL A 481 15.12 -17.16 5.41
C VAL A 481 14.24 -16.50 4.35
N LEU A 482 13.47 -17.27 3.58
CA LEU A 482 12.58 -16.72 2.56
C LEU A 482 11.44 -15.89 3.17
N LEU A 483 10.83 -16.36 4.26
CA LEU A 483 9.65 -15.74 4.87
C LEU A 483 10.02 -14.50 5.72
N PHE A 484 11.06 -14.61 6.54
CA PHE A 484 11.45 -13.57 7.50
C PHE A 484 12.65 -12.73 7.04
N GLY A 485 13.39 -13.19 6.03
CA GLY A 485 14.55 -12.49 5.48
C GLY A 485 14.29 -11.02 5.15
N PRO A 486 13.23 -10.65 4.39
CA PRO A 486 12.95 -9.25 4.09
C PRO A 486 12.79 -8.38 5.35
N LYS A 487 12.11 -8.91 6.38
CA LYS A 487 11.92 -8.23 7.67
C LYS A 487 13.24 -8.02 8.41
N ILE A 488 14.10 -9.04 8.41
CA ILE A 488 15.43 -9.00 9.02
C ILE A 488 16.32 -8.00 8.28
N LEU A 489 16.36 -8.04 6.94
CA LEU A 489 17.15 -7.14 6.11
C LEU A 489 16.76 -5.67 6.31
N GLY A 490 15.45 -5.36 6.33
CA GLY A 490 14.97 -4.01 6.64
C GLY A 490 15.38 -3.54 8.04
N SER A 491 15.32 -4.44 9.02
CA SER A 491 15.73 -4.15 10.40
C SER A 491 17.24 -3.89 10.49
N ILE A 492 18.08 -4.68 9.82
CA ILE A 492 19.53 -4.47 9.74
C ILE A 492 19.83 -3.10 9.11
N LEU A 493 19.11 -2.73 8.05
CA LEU A 493 19.25 -1.41 7.43
C LEU A 493 18.98 -0.28 8.42
N VAL A 494 17.90 -0.38 9.22
CA VAL A 494 17.61 0.60 10.27
C VAL A 494 18.71 0.61 11.34
N PHE A 495 19.22 -0.55 11.77
CA PHE A 495 20.31 -0.63 12.75
C PHE A 495 21.65 -0.08 12.22
N SER A 496 21.86 -0.03 10.91
CA SER A 496 23.05 0.58 10.31
C SER A 496 23.05 2.11 10.39
N ARG A 497 21.90 2.75 10.68
CA ARG A 497 21.72 4.21 10.63
C ARG A 497 21.31 4.78 11.99
N LYS A 498 22.21 5.55 12.62
CA LYS A 498 21.97 6.15 13.96
C LYS A 498 20.70 7.02 14.04
N HIS A 499 20.37 7.76 12.97
CA HIS A 499 19.18 8.61 12.95
C HIS A 499 17.88 7.79 12.88
N GLU A 500 17.85 6.71 12.09
CA GLU A 500 16.69 5.79 12.02
C GLU A 500 16.49 5.10 13.39
N ILE A 501 17.56 4.59 14.02
CA ILE A 501 17.45 4.00 15.37
C ILE A 501 16.76 4.97 16.34
N LYS A 502 17.16 6.24 16.33
CA LYS A 502 16.52 7.28 17.15
C LYS A 502 15.08 7.51 16.71
N GLY A 503 14.81 7.59 15.41
CA GLY A 503 13.46 7.75 14.86
C GLY A 503 12.46 6.71 15.35
N PHE A 504 12.84 5.42 15.36
CA PHE A 504 12.00 4.31 15.82
C PHE A 504 11.94 4.13 17.36
N GLY A 505 12.48 5.07 18.15
CA GLY A 505 12.43 4.98 19.62
C GLY A 505 13.56 4.18 20.27
N GLY A 506 14.58 3.76 19.51
CA GLY A 506 15.77 3.07 19.98
C GLY A 506 15.77 1.56 19.76
N ARG A 507 16.93 0.91 19.96
CA ARG A 507 17.14 -0.51 19.61
C ARG A 507 16.15 -1.47 20.27
N ARG A 508 15.88 -1.28 21.57
CA ARG A 508 14.94 -2.13 22.32
C ARG A 508 13.51 -2.04 21.79
N ARG A 509 13.06 -0.84 21.38
CA ARG A 509 11.71 -0.63 20.82
C ARG A 509 11.58 -1.21 19.41
N ILE A 510 12.63 -1.13 18.61
CA ILE A 510 12.68 -1.79 17.29
C ILE A 510 12.58 -3.31 17.47
N LEU A 511 13.39 -3.92 18.34
CA LEU A 511 13.36 -5.37 18.55
C LEU A 511 12.02 -5.85 19.12
N ALA A 512 11.47 -5.15 20.12
CA ALA A 512 10.15 -5.46 20.66
C ALA A 512 9.04 -5.29 19.60
N GLY A 513 9.08 -4.21 18.83
CA GLY A 513 8.14 -3.96 17.73
C GLY A 513 8.22 -5.04 16.66
N LEU A 514 9.43 -5.41 16.22
CA LEU A 514 9.64 -6.48 15.24
C LEU A 514 9.13 -7.82 15.76
N ALA A 515 9.40 -8.18 17.01
CA ALA A 515 8.93 -9.44 17.59
C ALA A 515 7.39 -9.51 17.67
N VAL A 516 6.75 -8.44 18.16
CA VAL A 516 5.28 -8.38 18.23
C VAL A 516 4.66 -8.33 16.83
N GLU A 517 5.25 -7.60 15.89
CA GLU A 517 4.82 -7.57 14.49
C GLU A 517 4.91 -8.96 13.86
N MET A 518 6.03 -9.67 14.03
CA MET A 518 6.21 -11.02 13.50
C MET A 518 5.18 -11.99 14.08
N LEU A 519 4.89 -11.91 15.38
CA LEU A 519 3.86 -12.70 16.03
C LEU A 519 2.47 -12.39 15.47
N LEU A 520 2.08 -11.12 15.41
CA LEU A 520 0.78 -10.69 14.89
C LEU A 520 0.61 -11.10 13.42
N SER A 521 1.62 -10.88 12.59
CA SER A 521 1.61 -11.27 11.18
C SER A 521 1.51 -12.79 11.01
N ALA A 522 2.20 -13.58 11.85
CA ALA A 522 2.10 -15.04 11.82
C ALA A 522 0.69 -15.53 12.21
N LEU A 523 0.05 -14.91 13.20
CA LEU A 523 -1.32 -15.24 13.62
C LEU A 523 -2.38 -14.80 12.60
N VAL A 524 -2.17 -13.67 11.93
CA VAL A 524 -3.10 -13.12 10.93
C VAL A 524 -2.99 -13.84 9.58
N ALA A 525 -1.82 -14.38 9.22
CA ALA A 525 -1.60 -15.03 7.92
C ALA A 525 -2.60 -16.18 7.61
N PRO A 526 -2.89 -17.13 8.53
CA PRO A 526 -3.94 -18.13 8.33
C PRO A 526 -5.33 -17.52 8.12
N MET A 527 -5.65 -16.44 8.83
CA MET A 527 -6.93 -15.76 8.68
C MET A 527 -7.07 -15.18 7.26
N LEU A 528 -6.01 -14.53 6.76
CA LEU A 528 -5.95 -14.01 5.40
C LEU A 528 -6.03 -15.12 4.34
N MET A 529 -5.36 -16.26 4.58
CA MET A 529 -5.45 -17.41 3.68
C MET A 529 -6.90 -17.87 3.52
N PHE A 530 -7.66 -17.97 4.62
CA PHE A 530 -9.07 -18.36 4.61
C PHE A 530 -9.96 -17.31 3.93
N THR A 531 -9.78 -16.02 4.24
CA THR A 531 -10.60 -14.95 3.64
C THR A 531 -10.31 -14.76 2.16
N GLN A 532 -9.05 -14.83 1.73
CA GLN A 532 -8.65 -14.73 0.32
C GLN A 532 -9.09 -15.96 -0.48
N THR A 533 -8.97 -17.17 0.07
CA THR A 533 -9.47 -18.39 -0.57
C THR A 533 -10.97 -18.31 -0.78
N ARG A 534 -11.73 -17.92 0.25
CA ARG A 534 -13.17 -17.68 0.13
C ARG A 534 -13.49 -16.61 -0.91
N ALA A 535 -12.77 -15.49 -0.88
CA ALA A 535 -12.96 -14.40 -1.83
C ALA A 535 -12.76 -14.86 -3.27
N LEU A 536 -11.68 -15.59 -3.56
CA LEU A 536 -11.39 -16.11 -4.89
C LEU A 536 -12.49 -17.06 -5.37
N VAL A 537 -12.89 -18.04 -4.54
CA VAL A 537 -13.96 -19.00 -4.88
C VAL A 537 -15.27 -18.28 -5.16
N GLU A 538 -15.65 -17.31 -4.33
CA GLU A 538 -16.88 -16.54 -4.52
C GLU A 538 -16.83 -15.66 -5.78
N ILE A 539 -15.70 -15.02 -6.06
CA ILE A 539 -15.50 -14.20 -7.27
C ILE A 539 -15.61 -15.06 -8.53
N LEU A 540 -14.96 -16.22 -8.56
CA LEU A 540 -15.04 -17.17 -9.68
C LEU A 540 -16.45 -17.75 -9.84
N ALA A 541 -17.20 -17.91 -8.76
CA ALA A 541 -18.61 -18.28 -8.78
C ALA A 541 -19.56 -17.12 -9.15
N GLY A 542 -19.04 -15.96 -9.56
CA GLY A 542 -19.84 -14.79 -9.96
C GLY A 542 -20.46 -14.00 -8.81
N LYS A 543 -20.16 -14.32 -7.55
CA LYS A 543 -20.62 -13.58 -6.35
C LYS A 543 -19.83 -12.29 -6.17
N VAL A 544 -20.19 -11.32 -6.99
CA VAL A 544 -19.61 -10.00 -6.99
C VAL A 544 -20.34 -9.12 -5.96
N GLY A 545 -19.75 -8.97 -4.77
CA GLY A 545 -20.24 -8.05 -3.74
C GLY A 545 -20.23 -6.59 -4.20
N GLY A 546 -21.08 -5.77 -3.59
CA GLY A 546 -21.17 -4.33 -3.86
C GLY A 546 -20.00 -3.52 -3.30
N TRP A 547 -19.88 -2.26 -3.75
CA TRP A 547 -18.97 -1.28 -3.16
C TRP A 547 -19.60 -0.70 -1.89
N ALA A 548 -19.31 -1.30 -0.73
CA ALA A 548 -19.66 -0.71 0.55
C ALA A 548 -18.67 0.42 0.89
N THR A 549 -19.16 1.52 1.44
CA THR A 549 -18.32 2.60 1.98
C THR A 549 -17.47 2.05 3.13
N GLN A 550 -16.18 2.36 3.08
CA GLN A 550 -15.25 1.98 4.14
C GLN A 550 -15.52 2.85 5.36
N ARG A 551 -15.71 2.25 6.55
CA ARG A 551 -15.86 3.00 7.80
C ARG A 551 -14.48 3.45 8.27
N ARG A 552 -14.10 4.68 7.93
CA ARG A 552 -12.77 5.22 8.29
C ARG A 552 -12.60 5.48 9.79
N ASP A 553 -13.71 5.66 10.53
CA ASP A 553 -13.72 6.10 11.93
C ASP A 553 -14.34 5.08 12.92
N ALA A 554 -14.34 3.78 12.58
CA ALA A 554 -14.80 2.77 13.52
C ALA A 554 -13.78 2.60 14.66
N ASP A 555 -14.01 3.31 15.77
CA ASP A 555 -13.17 3.26 16.98
C ASP A 555 -12.99 1.84 17.56
N LYS A 556 -13.95 0.94 17.26
CA LYS A 556 -14.00 -0.47 17.67
C LYS A 556 -14.82 -1.29 16.68
N VAL A 557 -14.51 -2.59 16.61
CA VAL A 557 -15.39 -3.62 16.03
C VAL A 557 -16.09 -4.34 17.17
N THR A 558 -17.42 -4.43 17.14
CA THR A 558 -18.18 -5.12 18.19
C THR A 558 -17.95 -6.64 18.13
N GLY A 559 -18.12 -7.34 19.25
CA GLY A 559 -17.99 -8.81 19.27
C GLY A 559 -18.96 -9.51 18.32
N LYS A 560 -20.18 -8.96 18.16
CA LYS A 560 -21.18 -9.46 17.21
C LYS A 560 -20.73 -9.30 15.76
N GLU A 561 -20.20 -8.13 15.40
CA GLU A 561 -19.65 -7.89 14.05
C GLU A 561 -18.43 -8.78 13.77
N ALA A 562 -17.50 -8.89 14.73
CA ALA A 562 -16.33 -9.76 14.61
C ALA A 562 -16.71 -11.24 14.45
N PHE A 563 -17.68 -11.72 15.24
CA PHE A 563 -18.16 -13.10 15.13
C PHE A 563 -18.91 -13.35 13.83
N ALA A 564 -19.73 -12.41 13.36
CA ALA A 564 -20.42 -12.54 12.07
C ALA A 564 -19.43 -12.62 10.90
N ALA A 565 -18.33 -11.87 10.95
CA ALA A 565 -17.33 -11.86 9.89
C ALA A 565 -16.33 -13.04 9.96
N MET A 566 -15.83 -13.36 11.16
CA MET A 566 -14.69 -14.26 11.38
C MET A 566 -15.02 -15.50 12.23
N GLY A 567 -16.24 -15.62 12.77
CA GLY A 567 -16.62 -16.71 13.65
C GLY A 567 -16.49 -18.09 13.00
N TRP A 568 -16.77 -18.19 11.69
CA TRP A 568 -16.57 -19.44 10.94
C TRP A 568 -15.09 -19.87 10.87
N ILE A 569 -14.15 -18.92 10.86
CA ILE A 569 -12.70 -19.21 10.92
C ILE A 569 -12.33 -19.72 12.32
N SER A 570 -12.80 -19.05 13.38
CA SER A 570 -12.59 -19.51 14.77
C SER A 570 -13.18 -20.90 15.02
N LEU A 571 -14.40 -21.15 14.55
CA LEU A 571 -15.05 -22.46 14.70
C LEU A 571 -14.29 -23.56 13.93
N THR A 572 -13.80 -23.26 12.72
CA THR A 572 -12.97 -24.20 11.96
C THR A 572 -11.66 -24.51 12.71
N GLY A 573 -10.98 -23.48 13.23
CA GLY A 573 -9.78 -23.65 14.04
C GLY A 573 -10.02 -24.51 15.29
N LEU A 574 -11.14 -24.29 15.98
CA LEU A 574 -11.52 -25.08 17.15
C LEU A 574 -11.81 -26.54 16.77
N ALA A 575 -12.57 -26.78 15.71
CA ALA A 575 -12.87 -28.13 15.23
C ALA A 575 -11.59 -28.90 14.85
N LEU A 576 -10.67 -28.25 14.12
CA LEU A 576 -9.38 -28.82 13.79
C LEU A 576 -8.52 -29.09 15.03
N SER A 577 -8.54 -28.19 16.02
CA SER A 577 -7.79 -28.37 17.27
C SER A 577 -8.30 -29.56 18.08
N VAL A 578 -9.62 -29.75 18.15
CA VAL A 578 -10.24 -30.92 18.78
C VAL A 578 -9.90 -32.20 18.02
N MET A 579 -9.93 -32.16 16.68
CA MET A 579 -9.57 -33.30 15.84
C MET A 579 -8.10 -33.70 16.02
N PHE A 580 -7.18 -32.72 16.06
CA PHE A 580 -5.75 -32.97 16.24
C PHE A 580 -5.35 -33.23 17.69
N TRP A 581 -6.24 -33.05 18.66
CA TRP A 581 -5.99 -33.39 20.07
C TRP A 581 -5.51 -34.84 20.24
N PHE A 582 -6.02 -35.74 19.41
CA PHE A 582 -5.65 -37.16 19.38
C PHE A 582 -4.44 -37.47 18.49
N THR A 583 -3.82 -36.45 17.88
CA THR A 583 -2.63 -36.57 17.01
C THR A 583 -1.61 -35.49 17.42
N PRO A 584 -0.87 -35.71 18.54
CA PRO A 584 -0.08 -34.65 19.19
C PRO A 584 0.99 -34.01 18.31
N ASP A 585 1.56 -34.75 17.36
CA ASP A 585 2.54 -34.23 16.41
C ASP A 585 1.89 -33.29 15.39
N LEU A 586 0.69 -33.59 14.87
CA LEU A 586 -0.08 -32.65 14.03
C LEU A 586 -0.49 -31.40 14.83
N LEU A 587 -0.96 -31.57 16.06
CA LEU A 587 -1.37 -30.46 16.91
C LEU A 587 -0.21 -29.49 17.17
N THR A 588 0.97 -30.01 17.51
CA THR A 588 2.16 -29.20 17.79
C THR A 588 2.73 -28.56 16.53
N ALA A 589 2.84 -29.30 15.42
CA ALA A 589 3.35 -28.80 14.15
C ALA A 589 2.48 -27.68 13.55
N THR A 590 1.15 -27.79 13.72
CA THR A 590 0.20 -26.81 13.19
C THR A 590 -0.24 -25.77 14.23
N ALA A 591 0.29 -25.81 15.46
CA ALA A 591 -0.12 -24.93 16.55
C ALA A 591 -0.12 -23.43 16.18
N PRO A 592 0.90 -22.88 15.47
CA PRO A 592 0.87 -21.47 15.07
C PRO A 592 -0.30 -21.12 14.14
N ILE A 593 -0.65 -22.05 13.24
CA ILE A 593 -1.77 -21.89 12.30
C ILE A 593 -3.10 -21.97 13.07
N LEU A 594 -3.27 -23.02 13.89
CA LEU A 594 -4.47 -23.22 14.70
C LEU A 594 -4.71 -22.06 15.66
N ALA A 595 -3.66 -21.54 16.31
CA ALA A 595 -3.75 -20.38 17.19
C ALA A 595 -4.30 -19.16 16.44
N GLY A 596 -3.79 -18.88 15.23
CA GLY A 596 -4.32 -17.82 14.38
C GLY A 596 -5.80 -18.01 14.02
N LEU A 597 -6.20 -19.24 13.69
CA LEU A 597 -7.59 -19.56 13.35
C LEU A 597 -8.52 -19.44 14.57
N VAL A 598 -8.20 -20.09 15.69
CA VAL A 598 -9.00 -20.05 16.93
C VAL A 598 -9.15 -18.62 17.41
N LEU A 599 -8.06 -17.85 17.43
CA LEU A 599 -8.05 -16.46 17.89
C LEU A 599 -8.55 -15.45 16.84
N ALA A 600 -9.13 -15.89 15.71
CA ALA A 600 -9.55 -15.00 14.64
C ALA A 600 -10.51 -13.89 15.10
N VAL A 601 -11.55 -14.23 15.87
CA VAL A 601 -12.49 -13.25 16.45
C VAL A 601 -11.81 -12.29 17.45
N PRO A 602 -11.13 -12.75 18.51
CA PRO A 602 -10.51 -11.84 19.46
C PRO A 602 -9.38 -11.00 18.84
N LEU A 603 -8.60 -11.53 17.90
CA LEU A 603 -7.57 -10.76 17.18
C LEU A 603 -8.19 -9.68 16.29
N THR A 604 -9.34 -9.94 15.67
CA THR A 604 -10.07 -8.93 14.89
C THR A 604 -10.55 -7.78 15.80
N MET A 605 -11.09 -8.10 16.97
CA MET A 605 -11.51 -7.10 17.96
C MET A 605 -10.34 -6.30 18.51
N LEU A 606 -9.25 -6.99 18.90
CA LEU A 606 -8.04 -6.38 19.41
C LEU A 606 -7.39 -5.46 18.37
N GLY A 607 -7.28 -5.95 17.13
CA GLY A 607 -6.72 -5.21 16.00
C GLY A 607 -7.45 -3.89 15.73
N ALA A 608 -8.77 -3.86 15.92
CA ALA A 608 -9.60 -2.68 15.75
C ALA A 608 -9.62 -1.72 16.95
N HIS A 609 -9.01 -2.07 18.08
CA HIS A 609 -9.18 -1.31 19.33
C HIS A 609 -8.32 -0.04 19.36
N LYS A 610 -8.91 1.12 19.05
CA LYS A 610 -8.22 2.43 19.00
C LYS A 610 -7.55 2.84 20.31
N ILE A 611 -8.24 2.76 21.44
CA ILE A 611 -7.67 3.14 22.75
C ILE A 611 -6.41 2.30 23.08
N ALA A 612 -6.43 1.01 22.72
CA ALA A 612 -5.29 0.15 22.94
C ALA A 612 -4.14 0.51 21.99
N GLY A 613 -4.43 0.78 20.71
CA GLY A 613 -3.46 1.30 19.76
C GLY A 613 -2.81 2.61 20.22
N LEU A 614 -3.59 3.56 20.75
CA LEU A 614 -3.09 4.80 21.32
C LEU A 614 -2.27 4.59 22.61
N ALA A 615 -2.61 3.61 23.45
CA ALA A 615 -1.79 3.23 24.59
C ALA A 615 -0.45 2.59 24.15
N VAL A 616 -0.47 1.76 23.11
CA VAL A 616 0.73 1.22 22.46
C VAL A 616 1.61 2.35 21.90
N LYS A 617 0.99 3.37 21.26
CA LYS A 617 1.63 4.62 20.83
C LYS A 617 2.28 5.31 22.04
N ALA A 618 1.52 5.63 23.09
CA ALA A 618 2.04 6.30 24.28
C ALA A 618 3.27 5.61 24.88
N ASN A 619 3.30 4.27 24.85
CA ASN A 619 4.44 3.48 25.32
C ASN A 619 5.62 3.39 24.33
N GLY A 620 5.49 3.91 23.11
CA GLY A 620 6.53 3.96 22.10
C GLY A 620 6.78 2.63 21.37
N LEU A 621 5.81 1.70 21.41
CA LEU A 621 5.84 0.49 20.58
C LEU A 621 5.21 0.79 19.21
N PHE A 622 5.73 0.16 18.16
CA PHE A 622 5.39 0.47 16.76
C PHE A 622 5.60 1.94 16.39
N MET A 623 6.56 2.61 17.03
CA MET A 623 6.91 4.00 16.73
C MET A 623 7.62 4.08 15.38
N THR A 624 7.21 5.03 14.54
CA THR A 624 7.90 5.36 13.29
C THR A 624 8.61 6.73 13.38
N PRO A 625 9.65 6.98 12.57
CA PRO A 625 10.33 8.29 12.55
C PRO A 625 9.37 9.47 12.30
N GLU A 626 8.39 9.26 11.42
CA GLU A 626 7.36 10.22 11.04
C GLU A 626 6.36 10.47 12.17
N GLU A 627 6.16 9.55 13.11
CA GLU A 627 5.39 9.84 14.32
C GLU A 627 6.21 10.53 15.40
N ARG A 628 7.50 10.18 15.51
CA ARG A 628 8.39 10.78 16.51
C ARG A 628 8.66 12.24 16.20
N ARG A 629 8.77 12.57 14.92
CA ARG A 629 8.88 13.94 14.40
C ARG A 629 7.93 14.09 13.23
N PRO A 630 6.63 14.39 13.50
CA PRO A 630 5.63 14.62 12.46
C PRO A 630 6.13 15.59 11.40
N PRO A 631 6.08 15.23 10.11
CA PRO A 631 6.28 16.18 9.02
C PRO A 631 5.31 17.35 9.19
N ALA A 632 5.75 18.57 8.85
CA ALA A 632 4.94 19.78 9.02
C ALA A 632 3.57 19.67 8.31
N ILE A 633 3.56 19.08 7.11
CA ILE A 633 2.33 18.86 6.36
C ILE A 633 1.36 17.90 7.06
N VAL A 634 1.87 16.85 7.73
CA VAL A 634 1.05 15.89 8.47
C VAL A 634 0.40 16.57 9.68
N ARG A 635 1.14 17.44 10.39
CA ARG A 635 0.58 18.27 11.48
C ARG A 635 -0.48 19.22 10.99
N ALA A 636 -0.23 19.89 9.86
CA ALA A 636 -1.18 20.84 9.29
C ALA A 636 -2.49 20.14 8.87
N ALA A 637 -2.41 18.93 8.31
CA ALA A 637 -3.57 18.19 7.84
C ALA A 637 -4.35 17.50 8.96
N LEU A 638 -3.67 16.86 9.92
CA LEU A 638 -4.29 15.98 10.92
C LEU A 638 -4.39 16.62 12.32
N GLY A 639 -3.76 17.77 12.53
CA GLY A 639 -3.79 18.51 13.79
C GLY A 639 -3.19 17.74 14.98
N PRO A 640 -3.67 18.01 16.22
CA PRO A 640 -3.09 17.45 17.44
C PRO A 640 -3.07 15.91 17.53
N ALA A 641 -3.92 15.21 16.77
CA ALA A 641 -3.99 13.75 16.78
C ALA A 641 -2.70 13.07 16.32
N CYS A 642 -1.91 13.75 15.47
CA CYS A 642 -0.65 13.21 14.96
C CYS A 642 0.55 13.48 15.89
N GLU A 643 0.41 14.38 16.88
CA GLU A 643 1.52 14.80 17.74
C GLU A 643 2.07 13.65 18.60
N PRO A 644 3.40 13.63 18.84
CA PRO A 644 4.02 12.65 19.70
C PRO A 644 3.64 12.91 21.17
N PRO A 645 3.30 11.87 21.95
CA PRO A 645 3.10 11.97 23.39
C PRO A 645 4.31 12.61 24.10
N ALA A 646 4.07 13.60 24.97
CA ALA A 646 5.13 14.29 25.72
C ALA A 646 6.05 13.33 26.51
N ALA A 647 5.49 12.22 26.99
CA ALA A 647 6.21 11.15 27.69
C ALA A 647 7.35 10.51 26.86
N TRP A 648 7.36 10.65 25.53
CA TRP A 648 8.44 10.15 24.69
C TRP A 648 9.75 10.95 24.86
N PHE A 649 9.65 12.22 25.28
CA PHE A 649 10.79 13.13 25.41
C PHE A 649 11.21 13.36 26.86
N SER A 650 10.34 13.04 27.83
CA SER A 650 10.62 13.25 29.27
C SER A 650 11.80 12.44 29.82
N ARG A 651 12.26 11.38 29.12
CA ARG A 651 13.48 10.64 29.48
C ARG A 651 14.78 11.17 28.86
N GLN A 652 14.72 12.19 28.00
CA GLN A 652 15.90 12.74 27.29
C GLN A 652 16.28 14.17 27.68
N GLN A 653 15.63 14.78 28.66
CA GLN A 653 16.05 16.08 29.18
C GLN A 653 17.21 15.90 30.16
N HIS A 654 18.45 15.88 29.65
CA HIS A 654 19.48 16.65 30.34
C HIS A 654 19.21 18.11 29.98
N PRO A 655 18.90 18.98 30.96
CA PRO A 655 18.68 20.39 30.67
C PRO A 655 20.01 20.97 30.20
N VAL A 656 20.10 21.33 28.92
CA VAL A 656 21.08 22.32 28.48
C VAL A 656 20.53 23.65 28.99
N LEU A 657 20.98 24.04 30.19
CA LEU A 657 20.83 25.41 30.67
C LEU A 657 21.60 26.29 29.70
N VAL A 658 20.87 27.06 28.89
CA VAL A 658 21.41 28.24 28.24
C VAL A 658 21.65 29.23 29.36
N ALA A 659 22.92 29.42 29.74
CA ALA A 659 23.33 30.48 30.63
C ALA A 659 23.26 31.80 29.84
N GLU A 660 22.19 32.57 30.05
CA GLU A 660 22.18 34.00 29.71
C GLU A 660 23.00 34.73 30.78
N HIS A 661 24.18 35.21 30.39
CA HIS A 661 24.90 36.25 31.11
C HIS A 661 24.32 37.61 30.70
N PRO A 662 23.79 38.43 31.61
CA PRO A 662 23.54 39.83 31.32
C PRO A 662 24.84 40.60 31.54
N ALA A 663 25.45 41.09 30.45
CA ALA A 663 26.45 42.14 30.53
C ALA A 663 25.70 43.48 30.60
N GLU A 664 25.70 44.07 31.79
CA GLU A 664 25.34 45.47 32.01
C GLU A 664 26.36 46.37 31.31
N GLN A 665 25.89 47.21 30.39
CA GLN A 665 26.55 48.47 30.02
C GLN A 665 25.63 49.60 30.46
N ASN A 666 26.10 50.42 31.41
CA ASN A 666 25.73 51.83 31.49
C ASN A 666 26.85 52.63 32.20
N ALA A 667 27.40 53.58 31.44
CA ALA A 667 27.97 54.88 31.83
C ALA A 667 29.08 54.94 32.91
N ALA A 668 30.33 55.08 32.45
CA ALA A 668 31.19 56.25 32.67
C ALA A 668 32.45 56.15 31.79
#